data_AF-A0AAD5T396-F1
#
_entry.id   AF-A0AAD5T396-F1
#
_cell.length_a   1.000
_cell.length_b   1.000
_cell.length_c   1.000
_cell.angle_alpha   90.00
_cell.angle_beta   90.00
_cell.angle_gamma   90.00
#
_symmetry.space_group_name_H-M   'P 1'
#
loop_
_entity.id
_entity.type
_entity.pdbx_description
1 polymer ?
#
loop_
_entity_poly.entity_id
_entity_poly.type
_entity_poly.pdbx_seq_one_letter_code
_entity_poly.pdbx_strand_id
1 'polypeptide(L)'
;MRRNHRHSSSSEPSTTSRSVTTFNITLRGDTASGQAAIQAFQAFNVPYIAYNTTSSLAFSTLPLTSSLGTANFSMLVLGSGVIGFSAAQWSQLYAYQNANNVRLVSLYDVPGTGASASYTNQSTATFNSIVISPNNIISTTAAGLPATYSISFDSGLGLAYLGQVVNSTAVTPILTYTDSVTKATAVAACVYNFSSTQQQLSFFYQIAAWNVLITTTSVSATISSYTDAIWISWVSNGVYAVTAPVVVPAPTGPFFVNNNALIIATSLTLDIGAGAAVDVFTRFNVPYVIVTPPTTGLFSLETIANSVGNYSMIVLGSGGVLNGQISPAQWSQLRTYQNLYRVKIVSLYDVPSEAASGTVGYVTSLGSFSDSSVSTYIANASFAAASGVASTNNLSLNGFGTYYPAAITNTSAVTPFMYFTGSTTASLANGTVAACVFQFSPNVSQLSFFYAFASWSSATSGGLSNYSSALWLDWVSNGNYTAVIPPAPPLPPVVTHTVSVQARGLILAPGDGSHEYPEIIFQAYGLDYDVVNVTAATIGTALTLEITANVTGKYSVIVLTSGQMIAAFTNGSYLSTLYSWQYQQIYNYQQYYGVRLVTFNDLPTASVFANKLTGADSATGCSSTTSLSISPVGEQFTTPAGMKSSWSLIVGDGIAGGSCNFPASILNGTSVTPVLDFGSTTANQKLAAVYTVLPTGCQSCFSTLNGISASAATTFCSNSLANLAIFKTCVNTLATCTGTDLTKALSAIEGSIPGSCSVAAAVIDFGRNQQQMSFFFPMASWSITCDSVAHIWFQWATYGLFTGFRRLYFTPQVDDMFLTTSGNNENGIAVDFRLSPDDMQGLIDWQPDVNARMPSGSNITFEIGFNGNGVMEIISTTVDYTLDFDPDLTDTALNWKKPLGTGLTLWPALNTLNTTWGPALSADRLYSFFAGSNISTTANKFLWTSHTFTHEILNNNSYSDTINELTFNFRLASKEYLNWDGQEFWNNKTMITPGISGLFNGDALRALSDFGIKSAVGDSSRPQTMNADRPLYWPLYTTMEANGFDGFIILPRQVLNIYFNCTNQEYDAVLYNAIYKLTPPVNFYYILNAEVQRNMRTLALLSWQPVMFHQGNLRNADLPIVSFGSKTGKLGLAQQWIESVFGNFTQLVNWPILTVKQDDLTQKVVNRMIYETANVTVIEAVTVSATGVTLSGFTVSASTSCIAPVTLPLGVAATNVVLPVGATTEQIGVDALTIWIPLVAGATPVSVTFKTAVAV
;
A
#
# COMPACT_ATOMS: atom_id res chain seq x y z
N MET A 1 -18.85 -92.78 -2.04
CA MET A 1 -18.83 -92.61 -0.57
C MET A 1 -18.95 -91.12 -0.24
N ARG A 2 -19.58 -90.74 0.88
CA ARG A 2 -19.60 -89.40 1.55
C ARG A 2 -19.46 -88.18 0.61
N ARG A 3 -20.58 -87.58 0.21
CA ARG A 3 -20.78 -87.10 -1.18
C ARG A 3 -20.98 -85.58 -1.29
N ASN A 4 -20.08 -84.89 -1.98
CA ASN A 4 -20.18 -83.47 -2.36
C ASN A 4 -20.79 -83.32 -3.76
N HIS A 5 -21.70 -82.36 -3.97
CA HIS A 5 -22.53 -82.27 -5.19
C HIS A 5 -22.32 -80.99 -6.01
N ARG A 6 -22.12 -81.20 -7.33
CA ARG A 6 -22.00 -80.22 -8.41
C ARG A 6 -22.88 -80.70 -9.59
N HIS A 7 -23.23 -79.73 -10.45
CA HIS A 7 -23.46 -79.80 -11.91
C HIS A 7 -24.87 -79.74 -12.55
N SER A 8 -24.96 -78.71 -13.42
CA SER A 8 -25.50 -78.60 -14.80
C SER A 8 -27.01 -78.57 -15.11
N SER A 9 -27.46 -77.36 -15.47
CA SER A 9 -28.26 -76.91 -16.64
C SER A 9 -29.03 -77.90 -17.54
N SER A 10 -30.35 -77.64 -17.74
CA SER A 10 -30.94 -77.10 -19.00
C SER A 10 -32.49 -76.97 -18.95
N SER A 11 -32.99 -75.80 -19.38
CA SER A 11 -34.24 -75.48 -20.12
C SER A 11 -35.67 -75.95 -19.72
N GLU A 12 -36.55 -74.97 -19.44
CA GLU A 12 -37.90 -74.77 -20.04
C GLU A 12 -38.27 -73.25 -20.05
N PRO A 13 -39.19 -72.75 -20.91
CA PRO A 13 -39.18 -71.37 -21.43
C PRO A 13 -40.15 -70.37 -20.75
N SER A 14 -39.76 -69.09 -20.84
CA SER A 14 -40.27 -67.92 -20.10
C SER A 14 -41.39 -67.13 -20.80
N THR A 15 -42.46 -66.78 -20.07
CA THR A 15 -43.27 -65.58 -20.33
C THR A 15 -42.67 -64.40 -19.57
N THR A 16 -41.85 -63.59 -20.25
CA THR A 16 -41.19 -62.41 -19.64
C THR A 16 -42.16 -61.24 -19.51
N SER A 17 -42.60 -60.95 -18.29
CA SER A 17 -43.11 -59.64 -17.90
C SER A 17 -41.95 -58.63 -17.97
N ARG A 18 -41.96 -57.74 -18.97
CA ARG A 18 -40.90 -56.74 -19.17
C ARG A 18 -41.19 -55.49 -18.36
N SER A 19 -40.35 -55.22 -17.36
CA SER A 19 -40.31 -53.98 -16.58
C SER A 19 -39.47 -52.92 -17.31
N VAL A 20 -40.10 -51.81 -17.72
CA VAL A 20 -39.46 -50.62 -18.29
C VAL A 20 -39.15 -49.64 -17.16
N THR A 21 -37.93 -49.07 -17.11
CA THR A 21 -37.58 -48.03 -16.12
C THR A 21 -38.26 -46.70 -16.43
N THR A 22 -38.65 -45.94 -15.41
CA THR A 22 -39.49 -44.71 -15.47
C THR A 22 -38.81 -43.44 -16.01
N PHE A 23 -37.70 -43.55 -16.76
CA PHE A 23 -37.02 -42.39 -17.33
C PHE A 23 -37.52 -42.11 -18.75
N ASN A 24 -37.57 -40.84 -19.16
CA ASN A 24 -38.02 -40.43 -20.51
C ASN A 24 -36.89 -39.77 -21.29
N ILE A 25 -36.87 -39.84 -22.63
CA ILE A 25 -35.80 -39.23 -23.44
C ILE A 25 -36.30 -38.05 -24.28
N THR A 26 -35.55 -36.93 -24.23
CA THR A 26 -35.68 -35.82 -25.17
C THR A 26 -34.45 -35.74 -26.06
N LEU A 27 -34.62 -35.84 -27.38
CA LEU A 27 -33.54 -35.68 -28.36
C LEU A 27 -33.68 -34.31 -29.05
N ARG A 28 -32.71 -33.40 -28.84
CA ARG A 28 -32.79 -32.01 -29.30
C ARG A 28 -32.27 -31.84 -30.74
N GLY A 29 -33.18 -31.77 -31.71
CA GLY A 29 -32.88 -31.36 -33.09
C GLY A 29 -32.73 -29.83 -33.24
N ASP A 30 -33.53 -29.03 -32.52
CA ASP A 30 -33.40 -27.57 -32.40
C ASP A 30 -33.51 -27.10 -30.94
N THR A 31 -32.90 -25.96 -30.63
CA THR A 31 -32.75 -25.46 -29.27
C THR A 31 -34.07 -25.00 -28.64
N ALA A 32 -35.04 -24.52 -29.43
CA ALA A 32 -36.26 -23.91 -28.92
C ALA A 32 -37.31 -24.96 -28.52
N SER A 33 -37.59 -25.91 -29.42
CA SER A 33 -38.59 -26.96 -29.19
C SER A 33 -38.10 -28.02 -28.22
N GLY A 34 -36.80 -28.33 -28.25
CA GLY A 34 -36.16 -29.21 -27.26
C GLY A 34 -36.17 -28.62 -25.84
N GLN A 35 -36.08 -27.29 -25.72
CA GLN A 35 -36.18 -26.61 -24.42
C GLN A 35 -37.63 -26.57 -23.92
N ALA A 36 -38.61 -26.40 -24.81
CA ALA A 36 -40.03 -26.46 -24.45
C ALA A 36 -40.41 -27.84 -23.88
N ALA A 37 -39.95 -28.94 -24.50
CA ALA A 37 -40.16 -30.30 -23.98
C ALA A 37 -39.65 -30.48 -22.54
N ILE A 38 -38.48 -29.92 -22.25
CA ILE A 38 -37.84 -30.01 -20.93
C ILE A 38 -38.61 -29.21 -19.90
N GLN A 39 -39.03 -28.00 -20.24
CA GLN A 39 -39.86 -27.18 -19.36
C GLN A 39 -41.18 -27.86 -19.05
N ALA A 40 -41.80 -28.51 -20.03
CA ALA A 40 -43.00 -29.30 -19.82
C ALA A 40 -42.76 -30.47 -18.85
N PHE A 41 -41.70 -31.26 -19.06
CA PHE A 41 -41.37 -32.35 -18.13
C PHE A 41 -41.08 -31.87 -16.71
N GLN A 42 -40.41 -30.72 -16.56
CA GLN A 42 -40.20 -30.07 -15.27
C GLN A 42 -41.52 -29.61 -14.64
N ALA A 43 -42.42 -29.01 -15.42
CA ALA A 43 -43.72 -28.53 -14.95
C ALA A 43 -44.63 -29.66 -14.47
N PHE A 44 -44.59 -30.83 -15.14
CA PHE A 44 -45.39 -32.00 -14.78
C PHE A 44 -44.65 -33.01 -13.87
N ASN A 45 -43.46 -32.65 -13.39
CA ASN A 45 -42.60 -33.51 -12.55
C ASN A 45 -42.33 -34.90 -13.15
N VAL A 46 -42.17 -34.96 -14.47
CA VAL A 46 -41.91 -36.19 -15.22
C VAL A 46 -40.40 -36.39 -15.35
N PRO A 47 -39.80 -37.50 -14.85
CA PRO A 47 -38.37 -37.74 -14.95
C PRO A 47 -37.92 -37.83 -16.41
N TYR A 48 -36.87 -37.11 -16.79
CA TYR A 48 -36.38 -37.09 -18.18
C TYR A 48 -34.83 -37.07 -18.25
N ILE A 49 -34.31 -37.48 -19.40
CA ILE A 49 -32.92 -37.39 -19.82
C ILE A 49 -32.90 -36.69 -21.17
N ALA A 50 -32.16 -35.58 -21.28
CA ALA A 50 -32.09 -34.82 -22.53
C ALA A 50 -30.71 -34.96 -23.19
N TYR A 51 -30.70 -35.26 -24.49
CA TYR A 51 -29.49 -35.28 -25.31
C TYR A 51 -29.54 -34.18 -26.36
N ASN A 52 -28.43 -33.46 -26.55
CA ASN A 52 -28.31 -32.42 -27.57
C ASN A 52 -27.73 -33.01 -28.86
N THR A 53 -28.43 -32.89 -30.00
CA THR A 53 -28.02 -33.53 -31.27
C THR A 53 -27.65 -32.52 -32.37
N THR A 54 -27.37 -31.26 -32.02
CA THR A 54 -27.06 -30.19 -32.98
C THR A 54 -25.68 -30.29 -33.67
N SER A 55 -24.93 -31.38 -33.47
CA SER A 55 -23.82 -31.76 -34.32
C SER A 55 -23.99 -33.21 -34.78
N SER A 56 -23.90 -33.46 -36.09
CA SER A 56 -24.17 -34.74 -36.76
C SER A 56 -23.19 -35.88 -36.43
N LEU A 57 -22.48 -35.82 -35.28
CA LEU A 57 -21.37 -36.71 -34.95
C LEU A 57 -21.43 -37.32 -33.52
N ALA A 58 -22.51 -37.14 -32.75
CA ALA A 58 -22.49 -37.55 -31.34
C ALA A 58 -22.86 -39.03 -31.06
N PHE A 59 -23.54 -39.76 -31.96
CA PHE A 59 -23.94 -41.17 -31.71
C PHE A 59 -23.99 -42.04 -32.97
N SER A 60 -23.24 -43.15 -33.01
CA SER A 60 -23.41 -44.20 -34.05
C SER A 60 -24.57 -45.15 -33.75
N THR A 61 -24.99 -45.24 -32.48
CA THR A 61 -26.14 -46.01 -31.97
C THR A 61 -26.83 -45.20 -30.86
N LEU A 62 -28.17 -45.15 -30.87
CA LEU A 62 -28.92 -44.42 -29.84
C LEU A 62 -28.93 -45.21 -28.52
N PRO A 63 -28.76 -44.57 -27.34
CA PRO A 63 -28.64 -45.25 -26.05
C PRO A 63 -29.98 -45.76 -25.48
N LEU A 64 -30.80 -46.43 -26.30
CA LEU A 64 -32.19 -46.82 -25.99
C LEU A 64 -32.32 -48.04 -25.05
N THR A 65 -31.26 -48.84 -24.92
CA THR A 65 -31.21 -50.03 -24.05
C THR A 65 -30.05 -49.95 -23.06
N SER A 66 -30.23 -50.48 -21.84
CA SER A 66 -29.14 -50.62 -20.88
C SER A 66 -28.14 -51.71 -21.34
N SER A 67 -26.96 -51.75 -20.73
CA SER A 67 -25.98 -52.85 -20.90
C SER A 67 -26.53 -54.23 -20.47
N LEU A 68 -27.72 -54.28 -19.86
CA LEU A 68 -28.42 -55.49 -19.41
C LEU A 68 -29.62 -55.85 -20.33
N GLY A 69 -29.81 -55.16 -21.45
CA GLY A 69 -30.86 -55.46 -22.43
C GLY A 69 -32.28 -55.02 -22.02
N THR A 70 -32.41 -54.23 -20.96
CA THR A 70 -33.70 -53.63 -20.54
C THR A 70 -33.97 -52.32 -21.26
N ALA A 71 -35.25 -52.05 -21.55
CA ALA A 71 -35.70 -50.80 -22.15
C ALA A 71 -35.57 -49.65 -21.14
N ASN A 72 -34.74 -48.65 -21.48
CA ASN A 72 -34.45 -47.53 -20.58
C ASN A 72 -35.57 -46.48 -20.51
N PHE A 73 -36.39 -46.37 -21.56
CA PHE A 73 -37.29 -45.24 -21.76
C PHE A 73 -38.74 -45.64 -21.97
N SER A 74 -39.63 -45.01 -21.21
CA SER A 74 -41.08 -45.16 -21.35
C SER A 74 -41.71 -44.21 -22.37
N MET A 75 -41.01 -43.15 -22.78
CA MET A 75 -41.51 -42.11 -23.69
C MET A 75 -40.38 -41.57 -24.58
N LEU A 76 -40.67 -41.31 -25.87
CA LEU A 76 -39.74 -40.72 -26.84
C LEU A 76 -40.25 -39.34 -27.31
N VAL A 77 -39.44 -38.28 -27.13
CA VAL A 77 -39.78 -36.91 -27.58
C VAL A 77 -38.67 -36.30 -28.43
N LEU A 78 -39.04 -35.78 -29.59
CA LEU A 78 -38.17 -35.09 -30.54
C LEU A 78 -38.51 -33.60 -30.61
N GLY A 79 -37.49 -32.74 -30.47
CA GLY A 79 -37.65 -31.29 -30.55
C GLY A 79 -38.07 -30.83 -31.95
N SER A 80 -37.41 -31.34 -33.00
CA SER A 80 -37.82 -31.13 -34.39
C SER A 80 -37.76 -32.43 -35.19
N GLY A 81 -38.69 -32.57 -36.12
CA GLY A 81 -38.80 -33.66 -37.06
C GLY A 81 -37.80 -33.51 -38.21
N VAL A 82 -37.24 -34.64 -38.62
CA VAL A 82 -36.49 -34.87 -39.87
C VAL A 82 -35.06 -34.30 -39.95
N ILE A 83 -34.65 -33.32 -39.15
CA ILE A 83 -33.31 -32.72 -39.30
C ILE A 83 -32.30 -33.39 -38.35
N GLY A 84 -31.45 -34.29 -38.88
CA GLY A 84 -30.20 -34.72 -38.24
C GLY A 84 -30.02 -36.21 -37.90
N PHE A 85 -31.04 -37.07 -38.08
CA PHE A 85 -30.92 -38.52 -37.83
C PHE A 85 -30.74 -39.30 -39.14
N SER A 86 -29.83 -40.28 -39.14
CA SER A 86 -29.64 -41.23 -40.25
C SER A 86 -30.78 -42.25 -40.34
N ALA A 87 -30.96 -42.86 -41.51
CA ALA A 87 -31.96 -43.93 -41.71
C ALA A 87 -31.79 -45.11 -40.73
N ALA A 88 -30.56 -45.40 -40.30
CA ALA A 88 -30.26 -46.43 -39.31
C ALA A 88 -30.74 -46.05 -37.90
N GLN A 89 -30.60 -44.78 -37.50
CA GLN A 89 -31.08 -44.28 -36.21
C GLN A 89 -32.62 -44.23 -36.16
N TRP A 90 -33.28 -43.86 -37.27
CA TRP A 90 -34.74 -43.97 -37.38
C TRP A 90 -35.22 -45.42 -37.26
N SER A 91 -34.53 -46.36 -37.92
CA SER A 91 -34.83 -47.78 -37.80
C SER A 91 -34.68 -48.29 -36.36
N GLN A 92 -33.70 -47.78 -35.59
CA GLN A 92 -33.54 -48.08 -34.17
C GLN A 92 -34.69 -47.56 -33.31
N LEU A 93 -35.14 -46.31 -33.52
CA LEU A 93 -36.28 -45.75 -32.81
C LEU A 93 -37.57 -46.55 -33.08
N TYR A 94 -37.85 -46.87 -34.35
CA TYR A 94 -39.05 -47.63 -34.71
C TYR A 94 -39.01 -49.08 -34.22
N ALA A 95 -37.84 -49.73 -34.28
CA ALA A 95 -37.65 -51.05 -33.68
C ALA A 95 -37.89 -51.01 -32.16
N TYR A 96 -37.45 -49.94 -31.49
CA TYR A 96 -37.66 -49.74 -30.06
C TYR A 96 -39.13 -49.52 -29.70
N GLN A 97 -39.85 -48.69 -30.46
CA GLN A 97 -41.29 -48.48 -30.28
C GLN A 97 -42.07 -49.80 -30.41
N ASN A 98 -41.79 -50.57 -31.47
CA ASN A 98 -42.47 -51.84 -31.72
C ASN A 98 -42.12 -52.92 -30.67
N ALA A 99 -40.87 -53.00 -30.22
CA ALA A 99 -40.43 -54.01 -29.26
C ALA A 99 -40.90 -53.75 -27.82
N ASN A 100 -41.22 -52.49 -27.47
CA ASN A 100 -41.50 -52.07 -26.09
C ASN A 100 -42.83 -51.33 -25.91
N ASN A 101 -43.64 -51.20 -26.97
CA ASN A 101 -44.92 -50.49 -26.98
C ASN A 101 -44.83 -49.03 -26.50
N VAL A 102 -43.82 -48.30 -26.97
CA VAL A 102 -43.54 -46.91 -26.60
C VAL A 102 -44.00 -45.94 -27.70
N ARG A 103 -44.66 -44.84 -27.31
CA ARG A 103 -45.12 -43.78 -28.23
C ARG A 103 -44.03 -42.73 -28.48
N LEU A 104 -44.07 -42.10 -29.67
CA LEU A 104 -43.14 -41.06 -30.08
C LEU A 104 -43.88 -39.75 -30.37
N VAL A 105 -43.33 -38.63 -29.90
CA VAL A 105 -43.85 -37.29 -30.15
C VAL A 105 -42.79 -36.44 -30.85
N SER A 106 -43.19 -35.70 -31.89
CA SER A 106 -42.38 -34.69 -32.56
C SER A 106 -43.02 -33.31 -32.39
N LEU A 107 -42.33 -32.40 -31.70
CA LEU A 107 -42.87 -31.09 -31.29
C LEU A 107 -42.78 -30.02 -32.38
N TYR A 108 -42.02 -30.26 -33.46
CA TYR A 108 -42.02 -29.43 -34.66
C TYR A 108 -41.61 -30.23 -35.90
N ASP A 109 -42.57 -30.67 -36.69
CA ASP A 109 -42.38 -31.60 -37.81
C ASP A 109 -42.84 -30.99 -39.17
N VAL A 110 -42.28 -31.49 -40.27
CA VAL A 110 -42.67 -31.09 -41.63
C VAL A 110 -43.59 -32.16 -42.22
N PRO A 111 -44.82 -31.83 -42.67
CA PRO A 111 -45.70 -32.81 -43.31
C PRO A 111 -45.05 -33.38 -44.58
N GLY A 112 -45.01 -34.70 -44.76
CA GLY A 112 -44.66 -35.32 -46.06
C GLY A 112 -43.56 -36.38 -46.11
N THR A 113 -42.88 -36.71 -45.01
CA THR A 113 -41.78 -37.69 -45.04
C THR A 113 -42.21 -39.17 -45.03
N GLY A 114 -43.51 -39.45 -45.11
CA GLY A 114 -44.06 -40.82 -45.17
C GLY A 114 -45.46 -40.89 -45.80
N ALA A 115 -45.58 -40.59 -47.09
CA ALA A 115 -46.70 -40.90 -48.02
C ALA A 115 -48.18 -40.69 -47.60
N SER A 116 -48.50 -40.12 -46.42
CA SER A 116 -49.87 -40.14 -45.86
C SER A 116 -50.44 -38.76 -45.47
N ALA A 117 -49.61 -37.72 -45.47
CA ALA A 117 -50.00 -36.32 -45.34
C ALA A 117 -49.13 -35.45 -46.25
N SER A 118 -49.69 -34.40 -46.86
CA SER A 118 -48.97 -33.44 -47.71
C SER A 118 -49.15 -32.01 -47.18
N TYR A 119 -48.36 -31.06 -47.67
CA TYR A 119 -48.56 -29.64 -47.41
C TYR A 119 -48.64 -28.86 -48.71
N THR A 120 -49.41 -27.77 -48.71
CA THR A 120 -49.65 -26.96 -49.92
C THR A 120 -48.81 -25.70 -49.99
N ASN A 121 -48.27 -25.17 -48.87
CA ASN A 121 -47.20 -24.16 -48.79
C ASN A 121 -46.72 -23.97 -47.32
N GLN A 122 -45.49 -23.47 -47.12
CA GLN A 122 -45.08 -22.85 -45.84
C GLN A 122 -45.62 -21.42 -45.83
N SER A 123 -46.36 -21.05 -44.80
CA SER A 123 -47.11 -19.79 -44.79
C SER A 123 -46.77 -18.97 -43.55
N THR A 124 -46.53 -17.67 -43.74
CA THR A 124 -46.54 -16.66 -42.67
C THR A 124 -47.94 -16.06 -42.46
N ALA A 125 -48.99 -16.66 -43.05
CA ALA A 125 -50.35 -16.15 -42.95
C ALA A 125 -50.91 -16.25 -41.53
N THR A 126 -51.62 -15.20 -41.14
CA THR A 126 -52.30 -14.99 -39.86
C THR A 126 -53.49 -15.93 -39.68
N PHE A 127 -53.22 -17.18 -39.30
CA PHE A 127 -54.23 -18.05 -38.72
C PHE A 127 -54.46 -17.62 -37.27
N ASN A 128 -55.60 -17.01 -37.02
CA ASN A 128 -55.88 -16.42 -35.72
C ASN A 128 -56.36 -17.45 -34.69
N SER A 129 -56.64 -18.72 -35.05
CA SER A 129 -56.97 -19.74 -34.04
C SER A 129 -56.74 -21.21 -34.41
N ILE A 130 -56.37 -22.04 -33.42
CA ILE A 130 -56.36 -23.51 -33.48
C ILE A 130 -57.59 -24.06 -32.74
N VAL A 131 -58.25 -25.06 -33.33
CA VAL A 131 -59.38 -25.78 -32.74
C VAL A 131 -59.08 -27.28 -32.69
N ILE A 132 -59.51 -27.95 -31.61
CA ILE A 132 -59.42 -29.40 -31.46
C ILE A 132 -60.38 -30.09 -32.44
N SER A 133 -59.89 -31.09 -33.18
CA SER A 133 -60.71 -31.81 -34.15
C SER A 133 -61.83 -32.62 -33.47
N PRO A 134 -63.05 -32.68 -34.02
CA PRO A 134 -64.16 -33.46 -33.45
C PRO A 134 -63.89 -34.97 -33.37
N ASN A 135 -62.97 -35.50 -34.18
CA ASN A 135 -62.65 -36.93 -34.27
C ASN A 135 -61.40 -37.31 -33.44
N ASN A 136 -61.17 -36.63 -32.31
CA ASN A 136 -59.95 -36.78 -31.53
C ASN A 136 -59.85 -38.16 -30.85
N ILE A 137 -58.73 -38.88 -31.07
CA ILE A 137 -58.44 -40.18 -30.43
C ILE A 137 -57.79 -39.99 -29.05
N ILE A 138 -57.42 -38.76 -28.67
CA ILE A 138 -56.87 -38.43 -27.36
C ILE A 138 -58.03 -38.06 -26.42
N SER A 139 -58.15 -38.75 -25.27
CA SER A 139 -59.14 -38.40 -24.24
C SER A 139 -58.85 -36.99 -23.72
N THR A 140 -59.66 -36.01 -24.13
CA THR A 140 -59.59 -34.63 -23.64
C THR A 140 -59.82 -34.56 -22.12
N THR A 141 -60.55 -35.55 -21.57
CA THR A 141 -60.80 -35.69 -20.14
C THR A 141 -59.54 -36.03 -19.33
N ALA A 142 -58.66 -36.89 -19.87
CA ALA A 142 -57.39 -37.25 -19.20
C ALA A 142 -56.33 -36.13 -19.27
N ALA A 143 -56.45 -35.23 -20.24
CA ALA A 143 -55.61 -34.03 -20.37
C ALA A 143 -56.22 -32.78 -19.66
N GLY A 144 -57.40 -32.92 -19.05
CA GLY A 144 -58.07 -31.82 -18.33
C GLY A 144 -58.62 -30.70 -19.23
N LEU A 145 -58.88 -30.98 -20.52
CA LEU A 145 -59.30 -29.99 -21.51
C LEU A 145 -60.83 -29.96 -21.74
N PRO A 146 -61.44 -28.78 -21.96
CA PRO A 146 -62.85 -28.68 -22.35
C PRO A 146 -63.12 -29.33 -23.72
N ALA A 147 -64.32 -29.89 -23.90
CA ALA A 147 -64.70 -30.64 -25.12
C ALA A 147 -64.73 -29.80 -26.42
N THR A 148 -64.80 -28.47 -26.33
CA THR A 148 -64.65 -27.53 -27.46
C THR A 148 -63.85 -26.33 -26.99
N TYR A 149 -62.62 -26.18 -27.48
CA TYR A 149 -61.73 -25.07 -27.11
C TYR A 149 -61.04 -24.52 -28.37
N SER A 150 -61.00 -23.19 -28.49
CA SER A 150 -60.33 -22.46 -29.57
C SER A 150 -59.29 -21.52 -28.97
N ILE A 151 -58.03 -21.67 -29.37
CA ILE A 151 -56.90 -20.82 -28.92
C ILE A 151 -56.64 -19.78 -29.99
N SER A 152 -56.54 -18.49 -29.63
CA SER A 152 -56.20 -17.43 -30.58
C SER A 152 -54.69 -17.14 -30.62
N PHE A 153 -54.12 -16.63 -31.71
CA PHE A 153 -52.68 -16.25 -31.77
C PHE A 153 -52.52 -14.76 -32.01
N ASP A 154 -51.47 -14.16 -31.43
CA ASP A 154 -50.89 -12.92 -31.95
C ASP A 154 -49.83 -13.28 -33.01
N SER A 155 -49.57 -12.36 -33.93
CA SER A 155 -48.82 -12.48 -35.20
C SER A 155 -47.36 -12.98 -35.15
N GLY A 156 -46.92 -13.62 -34.05
CA GLY A 156 -45.54 -13.98 -33.76
C GLY A 156 -45.15 -15.47 -33.83
N LEU A 157 -46.05 -16.41 -34.22
CA LEU A 157 -45.60 -17.79 -34.48
C LEU A 157 -44.82 -17.84 -35.80
N GLY A 158 -43.49 -17.82 -35.69
CA GLY A 158 -42.59 -17.58 -36.80
C GLY A 158 -42.64 -18.57 -37.98
N LEU A 159 -43.09 -19.82 -37.82
CA LEU A 159 -43.14 -20.82 -38.91
C LEU A 159 -44.19 -21.93 -38.63
N ALA A 160 -45.20 -22.08 -39.50
CA ALA A 160 -46.16 -23.18 -39.47
C ALA A 160 -46.37 -23.80 -40.86
N TYR A 161 -46.59 -25.11 -40.90
CA TYR A 161 -46.93 -25.85 -42.13
C TYR A 161 -48.42 -26.19 -42.15
N LEU A 162 -49.09 -25.91 -43.28
CA LEU A 162 -50.49 -26.25 -43.47
C LEU A 162 -50.60 -27.69 -44.00
N GLY A 163 -50.93 -28.62 -43.10
CA GLY A 163 -51.05 -30.03 -43.43
C GLY A 163 -52.41 -30.38 -44.04
N GLN A 164 -52.42 -31.35 -44.95
CA GLN A 164 -53.60 -32.00 -45.50
C GLN A 164 -53.49 -33.52 -45.33
N VAL A 165 -54.58 -34.17 -44.89
CA VAL A 165 -54.65 -35.63 -44.83
C VAL A 165 -54.81 -36.18 -46.25
N VAL A 166 -53.87 -37.02 -46.68
CA VAL A 166 -53.93 -37.68 -47.98
C VAL A 166 -54.46 -39.11 -47.84
N ASN A 167 -54.22 -39.76 -46.70
CA ASN A 167 -54.74 -41.09 -46.38
C ASN A 167 -55.36 -41.14 -44.97
N SER A 168 -56.70 -41.14 -44.89
CA SER A 168 -57.46 -41.06 -43.63
C SER A 168 -57.47 -42.34 -42.78
N THR A 169 -57.00 -43.48 -43.30
CA THR A 169 -56.82 -44.71 -42.50
C THR A 169 -55.45 -44.79 -41.82
N ALA A 170 -54.45 -44.04 -42.29
CA ALA A 170 -53.10 -44.02 -41.72
C ALA A 170 -52.83 -42.77 -40.86
N VAL A 171 -53.59 -41.69 -41.04
CA VAL A 171 -53.40 -40.42 -40.34
C VAL A 171 -54.69 -39.95 -39.71
N THR A 172 -54.64 -39.59 -38.43
CA THR A 172 -55.78 -38.99 -37.72
C THR A 172 -55.45 -37.58 -37.23
N PRO A 173 -56.13 -36.54 -37.74
CA PRO A 173 -55.99 -35.18 -37.25
C PRO A 173 -56.40 -35.04 -35.79
N ILE A 174 -55.63 -34.28 -35.02
CA ILE A 174 -55.93 -33.94 -33.61
C ILE A 174 -56.23 -32.45 -33.48
N LEU A 175 -55.43 -31.61 -34.13
CA LEU A 175 -55.59 -30.16 -34.14
C LEU A 175 -55.76 -29.67 -35.56
N THR A 176 -56.64 -28.70 -35.77
CA THR A 176 -56.84 -28.03 -37.05
C THR A 176 -56.76 -26.52 -36.91
N TYR A 177 -56.08 -25.88 -37.85
CA TYR A 177 -56.18 -24.44 -38.09
C TYR A 177 -57.54 -24.12 -38.67
N THR A 178 -58.14 -23.03 -38.20
CA THR A 178 -59.31 -22.43 -38.87
C THR A 178 -59.00 -20.98 -39.18
N ASP A 179 -59.09 -20.61 -40.45
CA ASP A 179 -59.03 -19.21 -40.86
C ASP A 179 -60.29 -18.49 -40.37
N SER A 180 -60.11 -17.39 -39.61
CA SER A 180 -61.23 -16.62 -39.06
C SER A 180 -62.11 -15.96 -40.14
N VAL A 181 -61.53 -15.67 -41.32
CA VAL A 181 -62.12 -14.96 -42.46
C VAL A 181 -62.69 -15.91 -43.50
N THR A 182 -61.93 -16.93 -43.96
CA THR A 182 -62.39 -17.84 -45.04
C THR A 182 -63.07 -19.12 -44.54
N LYS A 183 -62.97 -19.42 -43.24
CA LYS A 183 -63.40 -20.69 -42.61
C LYS A 183 -62.76 -21.96 -43.20
N ALA A 184 -61.73 -21.83 -44.03
CA ALA A 184 -60.95 -22.97 -44.51
C ALA A 184 -60.20 -23.63 -43.35
N THR A 185 -60.12 -24.97 -43.36
CA THR A 185 -59.47 -25.76 -42.30
C THR A 185 -58.25 -26.50 -42.83
N ALA A 186 -57.17 -26.51 -42.05
CA ALA A 186 -55.93 -27.25 -42.32
C ALA A 186 -55.48 -28.01 -41.07
N VAL A 187 -54.72 -29.09 -41.20
CA VAL A 187 -54.24 -29.88 -40.05
C VAL A 187 -53.03 -29.20 -39.40
N ALA A 188 -53.09 -29.00 -38.09
CA ALA A 188 -52.04 -28.40 -37.26
C ALA A 188 -51.24 -29.45 -36.46
N ALA A 189 -51.87 -30.58 -36.09
CA ALA A 189 -51.22 -31.73 -35.50
C ALA A 189 -52.00 -33.01 -35.80
N CYS A 190 -51.31 -34.14 -35.93
CA CYS A 190 -51.94 -35.44 -36.20
C CYS A 190 -51.18 -36.62 -35.58
N VAL A 191 -51.88 -37.75 -35.44
CA VAL A 191 -51.24 -39.05 -35.20
C VAL A 191 -51.04 -39.76 -36.52
N TYR A 192 -49.80 -40.18 -36.78
CA TYR A 192 -49.49 -41.20 -37.78
C TYR A 192 -49.60 -42.58 -37.13
N ASN A 193 -50.47 -43.43 -37.67
CA ASN A 193 -50.63 -44.83 -37.29
C ASN A 193 -49.97 -45.70 -38.36
N PHE A 194 -48.67 -45.95 -38.23
CA PHE A 194 -47.94 -46.82 -39.15
C PHE A 194 -48.28 -48.31 -38.91
N SER A 195 -48.58 -48.66 -37.65
CA SER A 195 -49.11 -49.96 -37.21
C SER A 195 -49.83 -49.81 -35.86
N SER A 196 -50.37 -50.89 -35.27
CA SER A 196 -50.98 -50.84 -33.94
C SER A 196 -50.00 -50.53 -32.80
N THR A 197 -48.69 -50.72 -33.03
CA THR A 197 -47.61 -50.48 -32.05
C THR A 197 -46.65 -49.37 -32.47
N GLN A 198 -46.73 -48.89 -33.72
CA GLN A 198 -45.93 -47.77 -34.22
C GLN A 198 -46.82 -46.56 -34.46
N GLN A 199 -46.92 -45.72 -33.43
CA GLN A 199 -47.70 -44.48 -33.44
C GLN A 199 -46.77 -43.28 -33.20
N GLN A 200 -46.98 -42.21 -33.97
CA GLN A 200 -46.26 -40.95 -33.83
C GLN A 200 -47.23 -39.77 -33.80
N LEU A 201 -47.13 -38.93 -32.77
CA LEU A 201 -47.81 -37.63 -32.72
C LEU A 201 -46.88 -36.54 -33.25
N SER A 202 -47.30 -35.83 -34.29
CA SER A 202 -46.50 -34.75 -34.89
C SER A 202 -47.27 -33.43 -34.86
N PHE A 203 -46.58 -32.36 -34.46
CA PHE A 203 -47.05 -30.97 -34.52
C PHE A 203 -46.41 -30.25 -35.71
N PHE A 204 -47.21 -29.56 -36.52
CA PHE A 204 -46.75 -28.88 -37.74
C PHE A 204 -46.47 -27.39 -37.53
N TYR A 205 -46.25 -26.98 -36.28
CA TYR A 205 -45.86 -25.63 -35.88
C TYR A 205 -44.88 -25.69 -34.74
N GLN A 206 -44.05 -24.66 -34.61
CA GLN A 206 -43.01 -24.64 -33.59
C GLN A 206 -43.61 -24.40 -32.20
N ILE A 207 -43.36 -25.34 -31.28
CA ILE A 207 -43.67 -25.20 -29.86
C ILE A 207 -42.44 -24.61 -29.17
N ALA A 208 -42.48 -23.34 -28.76
CA ALA A 208 -41.37 -22.66 -28.10
C ALA A 208 -41.78 -22.09 -26.73
N ALA A 209 -40.81 -22.01 -25.81
CA ALA A 209 -40.97 -21.50 -24.45
C ALA A 209 -41.50 -20.06 -24.36
N TRP A 210 -41.35 -19.28 -25.44
CA TRP A 210 -41.66 -17.85 -25.50
C TRP A 210 -43.04 -17.53 -26.08
N ASN A 211 -43.84 -18.55 -26.44
CA ASN A 211 -45.17 -18.34 -27.03
C ASN A 211 -46.18 -17.89 -25.96
N VAL A 212 -46.31 -16.58 -25.74
CA VAL A 212 -47.22 -15.96 -24.75
C VAL A 212 -48.54 -15.52 -25.39
N LEU A 213 -49.67 -15.85 -24.77
CA LEU A 213 -50.99 -15.31 -25.14
C LEU A 213 -51.27 -14.04 -24.33
N ILE A 214 -51.64 -12.95 -25.00
CA ILE A 214 -52.32 -11.80 -24.39
C ILE A 214 -53.81 -11.97 -24.64
N THR A 215 -54.58 -12.37 -23.62
CA THR A 215 -56.01 -12.08 -23.60
C THR A 215 -56.36 -11.35 -22.33
N THR A 216 -56.93 -10.17 -22.51
CA THR A 216 -57.58 -9.40 -21.47
C THR A 216 -58.73 -10.22 -20.90
N THR A 217 -58.76 -10.33 -19.57
CA THR A 217 -59.77 -11.00 -18.72
C THR A 217 -59.60 -12.50 -18.43
N SER A 218 -59.03 -12.78 -17.25
CA SER A 218 -59.08 -14.01 -16.42
C SER A 218 -58.57 -15.35 -16.98
N VAL A 219 -57.57 -15.90 -16.27
CA VAL A 219 -56.87 -17.20 -16.42
C VAL A 219 -55.82 -17.23 -17.53
N SER A 220 -54.60 -16.77 -17.23
CA SER A 220 -53.43 -16.86 -18.11
C SER A 220 -52.81 -18.26 -18.09
N ALA A 221 -53.27 -19.15 -18.97
CA ALA A 221 -52.54 -20.37 -19.31
C ALA A 221 -51.92 -20.18 -20.71
N THR A 222 -50.60 -20.27 -20.80
CA THR A 222 -49.84 -20.14 -22.05
C THR A 222 -50.15 -21.29 -22.99
N ILE A 223 -50.16 -21.04 -24.31
CA ILE A 223 -50.49 -22.04 -25.35
C ILE A 223 -49.66 -23.32 -25.17
N SER A 224 -48.38 -23.17 -24.80
CA SER A 224 -47.48 -24.29 -24.49
C SER A 224 -48.07 -25.23 -23.45
N SER A 225 -48.61 -24.74 -22.34
CA SER A 225 -49.11 -25.58 -21.23
C SER A 225 -50.23 -26.56 -21.63
N TYR A 226 -51.14 -26.17 -22.53
CA TYR A 226 -52.21 -27.03 -23.01
C TYR A 226 -51.74 -27.99 -24.10
N THR A 227 -50.91 -27.53 -25.03
CA THR A 227 -50.27 -28.43 -26.01
C THR A 227 -49.39 -29.45 -25.30
N ASP A 228 -48.71 -29.03 -24.23
CA ASP A 228 -47.87 -29.86 -23.37
C ASP A 228 -48.68 -30.91 -22.61
N ALA A 229 -49.82 -30.53 -22.06
CA ALA A 229 -50.75 -31.48 -21.45
C ALA A 229 -51.28 -32.53 -22.45
N ILE A 230 -51.59 -32.14 -23.70
CA ILE A 230 -52.09 -33.06 -24.74
C ILE A 230 -51.03 -34.10 -25.09
N TRP A 231 -49.81 -33.68 -25.42
CA TRP A 231 -48.80 -34.62 -25.83
C TRP A 231 -48.31 -35.48 -24.65
N ILE A 232 -48.05 -34.91 -23.47
CA ILE A 232 -47.62 -35.67 -22.27
C ILE A 232 -48.64 -36.73 -21.87
N SER A 233 -49.94 -36.37 -21.81
CA SER A 233 -51.01 -37.33 -21.49
C SER A 233 -51.05 -38.47 -22.52
N TRP A 234 -50.89 -38.16 -23.81
CA TRP A 234 -50.92 -39.18 -24.86
C TRP A 234 -49.70 -40.10 -24.87
N VAL A 235 -48.48 -39.56 -24.81
CA VAL A 235 -47.27 -40.39 -24.85
C VAL A 235 -47.06 -41.19 -23.56
N SER A 236 -47.63 -40.73 -22.44
CA SER A 236 -47.62 -41.46 -21.17
C SER A 236 -48.80 -42.44 -20.98
N ASN A 237 -49.66 -42.64 -21.99
CA ASN A 237 -50.91 -43.43 -21.87
C ASN A 237 -51.81 -42.98 -20.69
N GLY A 238 -51.82 -41.69 -20.35
CA GLY A 238 -52.64 -41.12 -19.29
C GLY A 238 -52.09 -41.30 -17.87
N VAL A 239 -50.85 -41.75 -17.70
CA VAL A 239 -50.21 -41.96 -16.38
C VAL A 239 -49.92 -40.63 -15.67
N TYR A 240 -49.53 -39.58 -16.40
CA TYR A 240 -49.27 -38.26 -15.84
C TYR A 240 -50.46 -37.33 -16.15
N ALA A 241 -51.51 -37.39 -15.31
CA ALA A 241 -52.66 -36.49 -15.39
C ALA A 241 -52.40 -35.17 -14.64
N VAL A 242 -52.89 -34.06 -15.19
CA VAL A 242 -52.71 -32.69 -14.67
C VAL A 242 -53.14 -32.60 -13.20
N THR A 243 -52.18 -32.51 -12.28
CA THR A 243 -52.40 -32.01 -10.92
C THR A 243 -51.61 -30.72 -10.79
N ALA A 244 -52.28 -29.65 -10.35
CA ALA A 244 -51.71 -28.32 -10.17
C ALA A 244 -50.43 -28.37 -9.30
N PRO A 245 -49.49 -27.40 -9.45
CA PRO A 245 -48.22 -27.40 -8.73
C PRO A 245 -48.43 -27.59 -7.23
N VAL A 246 -47.73 -28.55 -6.64
CA VAL A 246 -47.74 -28.79 -5.19
C VAL A 246 -47.10 -27.58 -4.51
N VAL A 247 -47.94 -26.70 -3.96
CA VAL A 247 -47.52 -25.72 -2.96
C VAL A 247 -47.25 -26.50 -1.67
N VAL A 248 -45.98 -26.64 -1.29
CA VAL A 248 -45.64 -27.05 0.08
C VAL A 248 -46.14 -25.93 1.01
N PRO A 249 -47.09 -26.20 1.94
CA PRO A 249 -47.56 -25.16 2.84
C PRO A 249 -46.39 -24.66 3.69
N ALA A 250 -46.30 -23.35 3.90
CA ALA A 250 -45.39 -22.78 4.89
C ALA A 250 -45.66 -23.43 6.27
N PRO A 251 -44.63 -23.68 7.10
CA PRO A 251 -44.82 -24.25 8.42
C PRO A 251 -45.87 -23.45 9.19
N THR A 252 -46.90 -24.12 9.70
CA THR A 252 -47.96 -23.49 10.51
C THR A 252 -47.55 -23.33 11.99
N GLY A 253 -46.25 -23.42 12.28
CA GLY A 253 -45.64 -23.26 13.61
C GLY A 253 -44.35 -22.42 13.55
N PRO A 254 -43.76 -22.06 14.72
CA PRO A 254 -42.52 -21.30 14.77
C PRO A 254 -41.39 -22.06 14.08
N PHE A 255 -40.68 -21.40 13.17
CA PHE A 255 -39.48 -21.91 12.52
C PHE A 255 -38.23 -21.30 13.19
N PHE A 256 -37.12 -22.03 13.15
CA PHE A 256 -35.84 -21.55 13.68
C PHE A 256 -34.85 -21.36 12.53
N VAL A 257 -34.04 -20.32 12.61
CA VAL A 257 -32.96 -20.04 11.67
C VAL A 257 -31.71 -19.67 12.45
N ASN A 258 -30.59 -20.30 12.12
CA ASN A 258 -29.31 -19.93 12.69
C ASN A 258 -28.93 -18.52 12.21
N ASN A 259 -28.31 -17.74 13.10
CA ASN A 259 -27.96 -16.36 12.84
C ASN A 259 -26.73 -16.18 11.91
N ASN A 260 -26.37 -17.22 11.15
CA ASN A 260 -25.25 -17.17 10.23
C ASN A 260 -25.68 -16.56 8.90
N ALA A 261 -24.82 -15.76 8.28
CA ALA A 261 -25.00 -15.33 6.90
C ALA A 261 -24.34 -16.32 5.92
N LEU A 262 -24.92 -16.46 4.73
CA LEU A 262 -24.32 -17.17 3.61
C LEU A 262 -23.86 -16.15 2.56
N ILE A 263 -22.56 -16.14 2.26
CA ILE A 263 -22.00 -15.40 1.12
C ILE A 263 -21.79 -16.39 -0.03
N ILE A 264 -22.48 -16.18 -1.14
CA ILE A 264 -22.26 -16.93 -2.38
C ILE A 264 -21.36 -16.09 -3.28
N ALA A 265 -20.20 -16.61 -3.63
CA ALA A 265 -19.17 -15.88 -4.37
C ALA A 265 -18.43 -16.79 -5.35
N THR A 266 -17.83 -16.22 -6.39
CA THR A 266 -17.03 -17.00 -7.36
C THR A 266 -15.63 -17.34 -6.82
N SER A 267 -15.02 -16.41 -6.06
CA SER A 267 -13.79 -16.58 -5.30
C SER A 267 -13.63 -15.39 -4.33
N LEU A 268 -13.09 -15.61 -3.13
CA LEU A 268 -12.76 -14.53 -2.19
C LEU A 268 -11.75 -13.51 -2.74
N THR A 269 -10.91 -13.93 -3.69
CA THR A 269 -9.82 -13.11 -4.24
C THR A 269 -10.20 -12.29 -5.46
N LEU A 270 -11.33 -12.57 -6.09
CA LEU A 270 -11.77 -11.93 -7.35
C LEU A 270 -13.16 -11.28 -7.24
N ASP A 271 -13.95 -11.65 -6.24
CA ASP A 271 -15.32 -11.16 -6.06
C ASP A 271 -15.36 -9.94 -5.15
N ILE A 272 -15.36 -8.75 -5.76
CA ILE A 272 -15.30 -7.46 -5.07
C ILE A 272 -16.47 -7.22 -4.11
N GLY A 273 -17.67 -7.73 -4.42
CA GLY A 273 -18.81 -7.61 -3.51
C GLY A 273 -18.82 -8.67 -2.41
N ALA A 274 -18.20 -9.84 -2.61
CA ALA A 274 -17.95 -10.77 -1.51
C ALA A 274 -17.01 -10.17 -0.46
N GLY A 275 -15.95 -9.46 -0.89
CA GLY A 275 -15.06 -8.71 0.01
C GLY A 275 -15.81 -7.63 0.80
N ALA A 276 -16.74 -6.92 0.17
CA ALA A 276 -17.60 -5.95 0.85
C ALA A 276 -18.55 -6.61 1.86
N ALA A 277 -19.15 -7.75 1.53
CA ALA A 277 -20.01 -8.50 2.45
C ALA A 277 -19.23 -9.02 3.67
N VAL A 278 -17.99 -9.48 3.48
CA VAL A 278 -17.08 -9.89 4.55
C VAL A 278 -16.73 -8.70 5.47
N ASP A 279 -16.38 -7.54 4.91
CA ASP A 279 -16.13 -6.32 5.69
C ASP A 279 -17.31 -5.99 6.61
N VAL A 280 -18.52 -6.03 6.04
CA VAL A 280 -19.75 -5.71 6.77
C VAL A 280 -20.03 -6.73 7.85
N PHE A 281 -20.04 -8.02 7.55
CA PHE A 281 -20.33 -9.04 8.56
C PHE A 281 -19.27 -9.10 9.66
N THR A 282 -17.99 -8.86 9.34
CA THR A 282 -16.93 -8.72 10.35
C THR A 282 -17.17 -7.49 11.23
N ARG A 283 -17.50 -6.34 10.64
CA ARG A 283 -17.81 -5.09 11.35
C ARG A 283 -18.97 -5.23 12.34
N PHE A 284 -20.00 -6.00 11.98
CA PHE A 284 -21.21 -6.18 12.79
C PHE A 284 -21.22 -7.48 13.61
N ASN A 285 -20.09 -8.19 13.68
CA ASN A 285 -19.95 -9.48 14.36
C ASN A 285 -21.03 -10.49 13.95
N VAL A 286 -21.40 -10.49 12.67
CA VAL A 286 -22.32 -11.44 12.08
C VAL A 286 -21.51 -12.68 11.68
N PRO A 287 -21.78 -13.85 12.24
CA PRO A 287 -21.11 -15.07 11.79
C PRO A 287 -21.49 -15.34 10.33
N TYR A 288 -20.54 -15.72 9.48
CA TYR A 288 -20.81 -15.97 8.07
C TYR A 288 -20.07 -17.19 7.53
N VAL A 289 -20.60 -17.75 6.44
CA VAL A 289 -20.00 -18.85 5.67
C VAL A 289 -19.92 -18.41 4.21
N ILE A 290 -18.77 -18.63 3.57
CA ILE A 290 -18.59 -18.35 2.16
C ILE A 290 -18.64 -19.65 1.37
N VAL A 291 -19.42 -19.68 0.29
CA VAL A 291 -19.61 -20.87 -0.56
C VAL A 291 -19.52 -20.47 -2.03
N THR A 292 -18.80 -21.26 -2.81
CA THR A 292 -18.86 -21.20 -4.29
C THR A 292 -20.05 -22.01 -4.81
N PRO A 293 -20.80 -21.53 -5.83
CA PRO A 293 -21.90 -22.30 -6.41
C PRO A 293 -21.45 -23.71 -6.83
N PRO A 294 -22.12 -24.79 -6.35
CA PRO A 294 -21.76 -26.14 -6.75
C PRO A 294 -21.92 -26.34 -8.26
N THR A 295 -20.91 -26.91 -8.91
CA THR A 295 -20.97 -27.24 -10.36
C THR A 295 -21.98 -28.35 -10.66
N THR A 296 -22.27 -29.21 -9.67
CA THR A 296 -23.37 -30.19 -9.66
C THR A 296 -23.99 -30.25 -8.26
N GLY A 297 -25.31 -30.46 -8.16
CA GLY A 297 -26.01 -30.56 -6.87
C GLY A 297 -26.58 -29.24 -6.32
N LEU A 298 -27.11 -29.30 -5.10
CA LEU A 298 -27.83 -28.21 -4.41
C LEU A 298 -27.02 -27.63 -3.25
N PHE A 299 -27.35 -26.42 -2.79
CA PHE A 299 -26.75 -25.80 -1.60
C PHE A 299 -27.16 -26.51 -0.31
N SER A 300 -26.28 -26.52 0.70
CA SER A 300 -26.61 -27.07 2.03
C SER A 300 -27.27 -26.00 2.92
N LEU A 301 -28.58 -25.79 2.74
CA LEU A 301 -29.32 -24.69 3.39
C LEU A 301 -30.03 -25.10 4.69
N GLU A 302 -30.22 -26.40 4.94
CA GLU A 302 -30.93 -26.94 6.12
C GLU A 302 -30.09 -28.03 6.79
N THR A 303 -30.32 -28.29 8.08
CA THR A 303 -29.80 -29.51 8.73
C THR A 303 -30.78 -30.68 8.54
N ILE A 304 -30.26 -31.88 8.31
CA ILE A 304 -31.03 -33.10 7.99
C ILE A 304 -32.00 -33.52 9.13
N ALA A 305 -31.90 -32.92 10.32
CA ALA A 305 -32.62 -33.38 11.50
C ALA A 305 -33.92 -32.65 11.83
N ASN A 306 -34.08 -31.31 11.70
CA ASN A 306 -35.12 -30.61 12.49
C ASN A 306 -35.80 -29.36 11.87
N SER A 307 -35.88 -29.20 10.54
CA SER A 307 -36.56 -28.01 9.96
C SER A 307 -35.99 -26.66 10.46
N VAL A 308 -34.67 -26.60 10.66
CA VAL A 308 -33.93 -25.39 11.07
C VAL A 308 -33.10 -24.90 9.88
N GLY A 309 -33.31 -23.65 9.49
CA GLY A 309 -32.53 -23.02 8.43
C GLY A 309 -31.11 -22.68 8.90
N ASN A 310 -30.10 -22.98 8.10
CA ASN A 310 -28.69 -22.73 8.47
C ASN A 310 -28.28 -21.26 8.40
N TYR A 311 -29.01 -20.45 7.65
CA TYR A 311 -28.63 -19.08 7.34
C TYR A 311 -29.80 -18.10 7.45
N SER A 312 -29.64 -17.03 8.23
CA SER A 312 -30.63 -15.97 8.41
C SER A 312 -30.56 -14.91 7.30
N MET A 313 -29.45 -14.85 6.57
CA MET A 313 -29.16 -13.87 5.52
C MET A 313 -28.39 -14.53 4.38
N ILE A 314 -28.64 -14.10 3.15
CA ILE A 314 -27.91 -14.58 1.97
C ILE A 314 -27.44 -13.38 1.15
N VAL A 315 -26.15 -13.36 0.80
CA VAL A 315 -25.52 -12.32 -0.04
C VAL A 315 -24.87 -12.94 -1.26
N LEU A 316 -25.16 -12.40 -2.44
CA LEU A 316 -24.46 -12.72 -3.68
C LEU A 316 -23.39 -11.66 -3.89
N GLY A 317 -22.11 -12.07 -3.91
CA GLY A 317 -20.97 -11.15 -4.00
C GLY A 317 -20.93 -10.38 -5.32
N SER A 318 -21.05 -11.07 -6.45
CA SER A 318 -21.11 -10.47 -7.79
C SER A 318 -22.34 -10.99 -8.53
N GLY A 319 -23.51 -10.42 -8.22
CA GLY A 319 -24.82 -10.84 -8.72
C GLY A 319 -24.85 -11.04 -10.24
N GLY A 320 -24.27 -10.11 -10.99
CA GLY A 320 -24.24 -10.17 -12.46
C GLY A 320 -23.50 -11.39 -13.01
N VAL A 321 -22.42 -11.80 -12.35
CA VAL A 321 -21.61 -12.97 -12.73
C VAL A 321 -22.25 -14.26 -12.22
N LEU A 322 -22.73 -14.25 -10.98
CA LEU A 322 -23.31 -15.41 -10.30
C LEU A 322 -24.65 -15.83 -10.91
N ASN A 323 -25.44 -14.90 -11.47
CA ASN A 323 -26.68 -15.22 -12.17
C ASN A 323 -26.49 -16.24 -13.32
N GLY A 324 -25.31 -16.26 -13.95
CA GLY A 324 -24.96 -17.24 -14.99
C GLY A 324 -24.37 -18.56 -14.47
N GLN A 325 -23.99 -18.64 -13.18
CA GLN A 325 -23.35 -19.80 -12.57
C GLN A 325 -24.27 -20.59 -11.63
N ILE A 326 -25.28 -19.94 -11.05
CA ILE A 326 -26.32 -20.59 -10.24
C ILE A 326 -27.35 -21.20 -11.18
N SER A 327 -27.49 -22.53 -11.15
CA SER A 327 -28.45 -23.25 -11.98
C SER A 327 -29.91 -22.95 -11.60
N PRO A 328 -30.89 -23.15 -12.50
CA PRO A 328 -32.31 -22.96 -12.18
C PRO A 328 -32.80 -23.79 -10.98
N ALA A 329 -32.24 -24.99 -10.78
CA ALA A 329 -32.57 -25.84 -9.63
C ALA A 329 -32.06 -25.24 -8.31
N GLN A 330 -30.85 -24.67 -8.33
CA GLN A 330 -30.26 -23.97 -7.18
C GLN A 330 -31.01 -22.66 -6.89
N TRP A 331 -31.44 -21.90 -7.91
CA TRP A 331 -32.31 -20.74 -7.73
C TRP A 331 -33.66 -21.12 -7.12
N SER A 332 -34.29 -22.19 -7.61
CA SER A 332 -35.54 -22.72 -7.05
C SER A 332 -35.37 -23.11 -5.57
N GLN A 333 -34.23 -23.73 -5.22
CA GLN A 333 -33.90 -24.06 -3.83
C GLN A 333 -33.76 -22.81 -2.96
N LEU A 334 -33.00 -21.80 -3.41
CA LEU A 334 -32.85 -20.53 -2.69
C LEU A 334 -34.22 -19.87 -2.47
N ARG A 335 -35.07 -19.80 -3.49
CA ARG A 335 -36.42 -19.20 -3.41
C ARG A 335 -37.34 -19.99 -2.46
N THR A 336 -37.24 -21.32 -2.47
CA THR A 336 -37.96 -22.19 -1.53
C THR A 336 -37.52 -21.91 -0.10
N TYR A 337 -36.21 -21.79 0.13
CA TYR A 337 -35.63 -21.45 1.42
C TYR A 337 -36.06 -20.08 1.92
N GLN A 338 -36.07 -19.05 1.06
CA GLN A 338 -36.62 -17.73 1.38
C GLN A 338 -38.08 -17.81 1.84
N ASN A 339 -38.91 -18.57 1.11
CA ASN A 339 -40.33 -18.71 1.44
C ASN A 339 -40.54 -19.47 2.77
N LEU A 340 -39.77 -20.52 3.03
CA LEU A 340 -39.89 -21.33 4.25
C LEU A 340 -39.43 -20.59 5.51
N TYR A 341 -38.27 -19.92 5.46
CA TYR A 341 -37.61 -19.34 6.63
C TYR A 341 -37.63 -17.82 6.69
N ARG A 342 -38.36 -17.16 5.77
CA ARG A 342 -38.47 -15.70 5.66
C ARG A 342 -37.10 -15.01 5.48
N VAL A 343 -36.17 -15.69 4.82
CA VAL A 343 -34.81 -15.19 4.56
C VAL A 343 -34.80 -14.30 3.31
N LYS A 344 -34.02 -13.23 3.35
CA LYS A 344 -33.85 -12.27 2.25
C LYS A 344 -32.52 -12.48 1.53
N ILE A 345 -32.47 -12.11 0.25
CA ILE A 345 -31.26 -12.16 -0.57
C ILE A 345 -30.84 -10.75 -0.95
N VAL A 346 -29.55 -10.43 -0.79
CA VAL A 346 -28.92 -9.21 -1.32
C VAL A 346 -27.98 -9.59 -2.46
N SER A 347 -28.04 -8.84 -3.55
CA SER A 347 -27.19 -8.99 -4.73
C SER A 347 -26.32 -7.76 -4.88
N LEU A 348 -25.04 -7.90 -4.58
CA LEU A 348 -24.05 -6.85 -4.75
C LEU A 348 -23.51 -6.93 -6.18
N TYR A 349 -23.32 -5.78 -6.83
CA TYR A 349 -22.81 -5.69 -8.19
C TYR A 349 -23.59 -6.56 -9.21
N ASP A 350 -24.90 -6.29 -9.32
CA ASP A 350 -25.85 -6.98 -10.18
C ASP A 350 -25.95 -6.33 -11.58
N VAL A 351 -26.50 -7.07 -12.55
CA VAL A 351 -26.74 -6.61 -13.92
C VAL A 351 -28.24 -6.64 -14.23
N PRO A 352 -28.85 -5.55 -14.75
CA PRO A 352 -30.28 -5.52 -15.10
C PRO A 352 -30.67 -6.57 -16.15
N SER A 353 -31.80 -7.27 -15.96
CA SER A 353 -32.27 -8.33 -16.88
C SER A 353 -33.79 -8.47 -16.89
N GLU A 354 -34.40 -8.39 -18.09
CA GLU A 354 -35.86 -8.52 -18.24
C GLU A 354 -36.34 -9.94 -17.89
N ALA A 355 -35.55 -10.96 -18.26
CA ALA A 355 -35.90 -12.36 -18.10
C ALA A 355 -35.89 -12.82 -16.63
N ALA A 356 -35.19 -12.11 -15.73
CA ALA A 356 -35.02 -12.52 -14.34
C ALA A 356 -35.72 -11.60 -13.34
N SER A 357 -35.97 -10.32 -13.66
CA SER A 357 -36.24 -9.33 -12.61
C SER A 357 -37.11 -8.13 -12.98
N GLY A 358 -37.61 -7.96 -14.21
CA GLY A 358 -38.47 -6.81 -14.55
C GLY A 358 -37.72 -5.46 -14.59
N THR A 359 -36.41 -5.51 -14.87
CA THR A 359 -35.54 -4.36 -15.14
C THR A 359 -34.82 -4.57 -16.47
N VAL A 360 -34.47 -3.50 -17.19
CA VAL A 360 -33.68 -3.55 -18.42
C VAL A 360 -32.53 -2.54 -18.36
N GLY A 361 -31.44 -2.80 -19.07
CA GLY A 361 -30.38 -1.80 -19.23
C GLY A 361 -30.92 -0.56 -19.92
N TYR A 362 -30.56 0.63 -19.42
CA TYR A 362 -31.08 1.90 -19.94
C TYR A 362 -30.62 2.20 -21.39
N VAL A 363 -29.53 1.59 -21.84
CA VAL A 363 -29.03 1.67 -23.22
C VAL A 363 -29.08 0.29 -23.89
N THR A 364 -29.36 0.27 -25.20
CA THR A 364 -29.63 -0.95 -25.99
C THR A 364 -28.43 -1.86 -26.20
N SER A 365 -27.22 -1.42 -25.83
CA SER A 365 -26.07 -2.29 -25.60
C SER A 365 -25.85 -2.43 -24.09
N LEU A 366 -25.73 -3.65 -23.58
CA LEU A 366 -25.29 -3.96 -22.21
C LEU A 366 -23.83 -3.50 -22.00
N GLY A 367 -23.58 -2.20 -22.05
CA GLY A 367 -22.28 -1.58 -21.82
C GLY A 367 -22.14 -1.21 -20.35
N SER A 368 -21.05 -1.64 -19.73
CA SER A 368 -20.62 -1.09 -18.45
C SER A 368 -20.23 0.38 -18.61
N PHE A 369 -20.66 1.24 -17.71
CA PHE A 369 -20.29 2.66 -17.70
C PHE A 369 -19.18 2.95 -16.68
N SER A 370 -18.33 3.93 -16.98
CA SER A 370 -17.27 4.42 -16.08
C SER A 370 -17.08 5.95 -16.28
N ASP A 371 -17.89 6.76 -15.60
CA ASP A 371 -17.78 8.22 -15.57
C ASP A 371 -17.63 8.70 -14.11
N SER A 372 -16.49 9.32 -13.80
CA SER A 372 -16.14 9.80 -12.46
C SER A 372 -16.98 10.98 -11.98
N SER A 373 -17.80 11.59 -12.85
CA SER A 373 -18.73 12.68 -12.49
C SER A 373 -20.08 12.18 -11.96
N VAL A 374 -20.37 10.88 -12.07
CA VAL A 374 -21.65 10.30 -11.65
C VAL A 374 -21.69 10.10 -10.13
N SER A 375 -22.84 10.40 -9.54
CA SER A 375 -23.18 10.21 -8.13
C SER A 375 -24.48 9.42 -8.00
N THR A 376 -24.80 8.96 -6.79
CA THR A 376 -26.09 8.36 -6.45
C THR A 376 -26.81 9.16 -5.38
N TYR A 377 -28.13 9.08 -5.35
CA TYR A 377 -28.95 9.60 -4.26
C TYR A 377 -30.07 8.61 -3.90
N ILE A 378 -30.49 8.63 -2.64
CA ILE A 378 -31.59 7.82 -2.13
C ILE A 378 -32.87 8.64 -2.24
N ALA A 379 -33.85 8.15 -3.02
CA ALA A 379 -35.13 8.85 -3.19
C ALA A 379 -36.24 8.30 -2.28
N ASN A 380 -36.10 7.07 -1.77
CA ASN A 380 -37.11 6.47 -0.89
C ASN A 380 -36.79 6.78 0.58
N ALA A 381 -37.50 7.76 1.15
CA ALA A 381 -37.31 8.22 2.53
C ALA A 381 -37.56 7.11 3.59
N SER A 382 -38.40 6.12 3.30
CA SER A 382 -38.69 5.03 4.25
C SER A 382 -37.51 4.06 4.38
N PHE A 383 -36.78 3.82 3.29
CA PHE A 383 -35.55 3.01 3.27
C PHE A 383 -34.39 3.73 3.98
N ALA A 384 -34.32 5.05 3.80
CA ALA A 384 -33.34 5.91 4.45
C ALA A 384 -33.58 5.98 5.97
N ALA A 385 -34.83 6.14 6.40
CA ALA A 385 -35.20 6.26 7.80
C ALA A 385 -34.96 4.96 8.61
N ALA A 386 -35.22 3.79 8.04
CA ALA A 386 -35.00 2.51 8.71
C ALA A 386 -33.52 2.22 9.01
N SER A 387 -32.62 2.64 8.13
CA SER A 387 -31.17 2.42 8.21
C SER A 387 -30.39 3.55 8.89
N GLY A 388 -31.05 4.65 9.29
CA GLY A 388 -30.41 5.84 9.86
C GLY A 388 -29.60 6.68 8.86
N VAL A 389 -29.73 6.42 7.56
CA VAL A 389 -29.03 7.15 6.49
C VAL A 389 -29.87 8.36 6.05
N ALA A 390 -29.26 9.54 5.91
CA ALA A 390 -29.98 10.74 5.47
C ALA A 390 -30.43 10.66 4.00
N SER A 391 -31.71 10.91 3.73
CA SER A 391 -32.26 10.99 2.37
C SER A 391 -31.90 12.34 1.74
N THR A 392 -30.79 12.42 0.98
CA THR A 392 -30.45 13.46 -0.04
C THR A 392 -28.95 13.58 -0.33
N ASN A 393 -28.07 12.82 0.34
CA ASN A 393 -26.64 12.91 0.07
C ASN A 393 -26.33 12.38 -1.34
N ASN A 394 -25.79 13.25 -2.20
CA ASN A 394 -25.19 12.83 -3.46
C ASN A 394 -23.87 12.11 -3.13
N LEU A 395 -23.86 10.79 -3.29
CA LEU A 395 -22.70 9.94 -3.00
C LEU A 395 -21.96 9.66 -4.31
N SER A 396 -20.72 10.14 -4.41
CA SER A 396 -19.91 10.02 -5.63
C SER A 396 -19.51 8.57 -5.92
N LEU A 397 -19.57 8.18 -7.19
CA LEU A 397 -19.05 6.91 -7.69
C LEU A 397 -17.58 7.01 -8.15
N ASN A 398 -16.90 8.12 -7.89
CA ASN A 398 -15.50 8.30 -8.30
C ASN A 398 -14.61 7.19 -7.70
N GLY A 399 -13.87 6.46 -8.55
CA GLY A 399 -13.03 5.33 -8.15
C GLY A 399 -13.74 3.97 -8.11
N PHE A 400 -15.06 3.92 -8.24
CA PHE A 400 -15.79 2.67 -8.50
C PHE A 400 -15.72 2.38 -10.00
N GLY A 401 -15.24 1.19 -10.38
CA GLY A 401 -15.03 0.82 -11.79
C GLY A 401 -16.29 0.96 -12.65
N THR A 402 -17.09 -0.10 -12.73
CA THR A 402 -18.20 -0.23 -13.68
C THR A 402 -19.57 -0.21 -13.01
N TYR A 403 -20.55 0.45 -13.63
CA TYR A 403 -21.96 0.47 -13.19
C TYR A 403 -22.95 0.28 -14.35
N TYR A 404 -24.17 -0.12 -14.03
CA TYR A 404 -25.23 -0.55 -14.96
C TYR A 404 -26.56 0.21 -14.70
N PRO A 405 -26.76 1.39 -15.30
CA PRO A 405 -28.02 2.13 -15.20
C PRO A 405 -29.22 1.30 -15.62
N ALA A 406 -30.20 1.15 -14.73
CA ALA A 406 -31.38 0.34 -14.97
C ALA A 406 -32.63 1.20 -15.24
N ALA A 407 -33.51 0.66 -16.09
CA ALA A 407 -34.90 1.08 -16.23
C ALA A 407 -35.83 -0.02 -15.68
N ILE A 408 -36.96 0.38 -15.10
CA ILE A 408 -37.97 -0.56 -14.58
C ILE A 408 -39.00 -0.85 -15.67
N THR A 409 -39.19 -2.13 -15.97
CA THR A 409 -40.20 -2.59 -16.94
C THR A 409 -41.44 -3.17 -16.26
N ASN A 410 -41.35 -3.54 -14.98
CA ASN A 410 -42.49 -3.99 -14.17
C ASN A 410 -42.56 -3.29 -12.80
N THR A 411 -43.31 -2.18 -12.73
CA THR A 411 -43.48 -1.38 -11.51
C THR A 411 -44.32 -2.06 -10.42
N SER A 412 -45.02 -3.16 -10.75
CA SER A 412 -45.81 -3.93 -9.76
C SER A 412 -44.98 -4.93 -8.98
N ALA A 413 -43.80 -5.30 -9.48
CA ALA A 413 -42.88 -6.27 -8.86
C ALA A 413 -41.53 -5.66 -8.43
N VAL A 414 -41.20 -4.46 -8.91
CA VAL A 414 -39.90 -3.81 -8.67
C VAL A 414 -40.08 -2.44 -8.05
N THR A 415 -39.47 -2.21 -6.89
CA THR A 415 -39.48 -0.92 -6.20
C THR A 415 -38.07 -0.31 -6.20
N PRO A 416 -37.82 0.80 -6.91
CA PRO A 416 -36.54 1.51 -6.85
C PRO A 416 -36.42 2.29 -5.53
N PHE A 417 -35.20 2.42 -5.03
CA PHE A 417 -34.92 3.27 -3.85
C PHE A 417 -33.70 4.18 -4.01
N MET A 418 -32.80 3.88 -4.95
CA MET A 418 -31.60 4.66 -5.23
C MET A 418 -31.46 4.93 -6.73
N TYR A 419 -30.95 6.11 -7.08
CA TYR A 419 -30.87 6.60 -8.45
C TYR A 419 -29.50 7.22 -8.76
N PHE A 420 -29.07 7.15 -10.02
CA PHE A 420 -27.89 7.84 -10.53
C PHE A 420 -28.18 9.32 -10.89
N THR A 421 -27.19 10.19 -10.69
CA THR A 421 -27.23 11.63 -11.01
C THR A 421 -25.84 12.19 -11.38
N GLY A 422 -25.77 13.37 -12.01
CA GLY A 422 -24.54 14.16 -12.15
C GLY A 422 -23.71 13.93 -13.43
N SER A 423 -24.18 13.10 -14.37
CA SER A 423 -23.42 12.79 -15.60
C SER A 423 -23.22 14.01 -16.52
N THR A 424 -22.01 14.13 -17.09
CA THR A 424 -21.70 15.10 -18.17
C THR A 424 -21.87 14.51 -19.58
N THR A 425 -22.08 13.19 -19.69
CA THR A 425 -22.31 12.50 -20.97
C THR A 425 -23.81 12.39 -21.28
N ALA A 426 -24.19 12.78 -22.51
CA ALA A 426 -25.58 12.82 -22.98
C ALA A 426 -26.31 11.45 -23.05
N SER A 427 -25.61 10.34 -22.81
CA SER A 427 -26.13 8.97 -22.84
C SER A 427 -26.69 8.47 -21.49
N LEU A 428 -26.53 9.22 -20.40
CA LEU A 428 -27.04 8.91 -19.06
C LEU A 428 -28.07 9.98 -18.67
N ALA A 429 -29.36 9.66 -18.68
CA ALA A 429 -30.36 10.54 -18.10
C ALA A 429 -30.24 10.51 -16.56
N ASN A 430 -30.20 11.68 -15.93
CA ASN A 430 -30.38 11.81 -14.48
C ASN A 430 -31.68 11.10 -14.07
N GLY A 431 -31.63 10.30 -13.00
CA GLY A 431 -32.80 9.56 -12.50
C GLY A 431 -32.95 8.13 -13.02
N THR A 432 -31.89 7.53 -13.58
CA THR A 432 -31.84 6.07 -13.82
C THR A 432 -31.63 5.30 -12.51
N VAL A 433 -32.12 4.06 -12.43
CA VAL A 433 -32.15 3.29 -11.17
C VAL A 433 -30.76 2.71 -10.87
N ALA A 434 -30.26 2.96 -9.66
CA ALA A 434 -28.99 2.45 -9.14
C ALA A 434 -29.17 1.27 -8.18
N ALA A 435 -30.30 1.20 -7.48
CA ALA A 435 -30.66 0.05 -6.65
C ALA A 435 -32.19 -0.09 -6.50
N CYS A 436 -32.66 -1.33 -6.42
CA CYS A 436 -34.07 -1.66 -6.28
C CYS A 436 -34.31 -2.94 -5.47
N VAL A 437 -35.56 -3.12 -5.04
CA VAL A 437 -36.07 -4.34 -4.43
C VAL A 437 -36.99 -5.05 -5.42
N PHE A 438 -36.71 -6.32 -5.67
CA PHE A 438 -37.56 -7.26 -6.38
C PHE A 438 -38.45 -8.01 -5.40
N GLN A 439 -39.76 -7.97 -5.65
CA GLN A 439 -40.75 -8.73 -4.90
C GLN A 439 -41.34 -9.81 -5.81
N PHE A 440 -40.92 -11.07 -5.61
CA PHE A 440 -41.38 -12.20 -6.42
C PHE A 440 -42.67 -12.84 -5.87
N SER A 441 -42.82 -12.83 -4.55
CA SER A 441 -44.03 -13.23 -3.81
C SER A 441 -43.98 -12.60 -2.42
N PRO A 442 -45.04 -12.63 -1.58
CA PRO A 442 -45.03 -11.95 -0.27
C PRO A 442 -43.85 -12.27 0.65
N ASN A 443 -43.26 -13.46 0.54
CA ASN A 443 -42.15 -13.91 1.40
C ASN A 443 -40.82 -14.11 0.64
N VAL A 444 -40.78 -13.72 -0.64
CA VAL A 444 -39.61 -13.92 -1.50
C VAL A 444 -39.25 -12.58 -2.11
N SER A 445 -38.20 -11.98 -1.56
CA SER A 445 -37.71 -10.67 -1.96
C SER A 445 -36.20 -10.67 -2.16
N GLN A 446 -35.72 -9.83 -3.08
CA GLN A 446 -34.30 -9.64 -3.34
C GLN A 446 -33.98 -8.16 -3.49
N LEU A 447 -32.91 -7.69 -2.87
CA LEU A 447 -32.40 -6.34 -3.05
C LEU A 447 -31.17 -6.40 -3.96
N SER A 448 -31.11 -5.54 -4.98
CA SER A 448 -29.98 -5.51 -5.91
C SER A 448 -29.42 -4.10 -6.08
N PHE A 449 -28.09 -4.02 -6.18
CA PHE A 449 -27.35 -2.81 -6.55
C PHE A 449 -26.70 -2.98 -7.92
N PHE A 450 -26.85 -2.00 -8.79
CA PHE A 450 -26.33 -2.04 -10.16
C PHE A 450 -24.98 -1.32 -10.32
N TYR A 451 -24.18 -1.28 -9.27
CA TYR A 451 -22.83 -0.70 -9.28
C TYR A 451 -21.89 -1.53 -8.41
N ALA A 452 -20.59 -1.42 -8.68
CA ALA A 452 -19.56 -2.16 -7.97
C ALA A 452 -19.46 -1.74 -6.50
N PHE A 453 -19.11 -2.68 -5.62
CA PHE A 453 -18.69 -2.40 -4.25
C PHE A 453 -17.17 -2.47 -4.17
N ALA A 454 -16.56 -1.54 -3.42
CA ALA A 454 -15.12 -1.49 -3.19
C ALA A 454 -14.88 -1.17 -1.70
N SER A 455 -14.15 -2.06 -1.01
CA SER A 455 -13.66 -1.82 0.36
C SER A 455 -12.38 -0.99 0.39
N TRP A 456 -11.79 -0.71 -0.78
CA TRP A 456 -10.46 -0.10 -0.98
C TRP A 456 -10.49 1.37 -1.45
N SER A 457 -11.67 1.99 -1.52
CA SER A 457 -11.83 3.32 -2.13
C SER A 457 -11.77 4.45 -1.09
N SER A 458 -11.16 5.57 -1.48
CA SER A 458 -10.84 6.77 -0.67
C SER A 458 -12.02 7.32 0.17
N ALA A 459 -11.76 8.21 1.12
CA ALA A 459 -12.76 8.76 2.06
C ALA A 459 -14.11 9.21 1.43
N THR A 460 -14.13 9.63 0.16
CA THR A 460 -15.36 10.00 -0.57
C THR A 460 -16.10 8.82 -1.21
N SER A 461 -15.40 7.75 -1.56
CA SER A 461 -15.93 6.56 -2.23
C SER A 461 -16.20 5.41 -1.25
N GLY A 462 -15.40 5.26 -0.19
CA GLY A 462 -15.71 4.40 0.96
C GLY A 462 -17.01 4.82 1.68
N GLY A 463 -17.40 6.09 1.57
CA GLY A 463 -18.71 6.58 2.01
C GLY A 463 -19.87 5.82 1.36
N LEU A 464 -19.90 5.70 0.02
CA LEU A 464 -20.99 5.02 -0.70
C LEU A 464 -21.10 3.53 -0.32
N SER A 465 -19.98 2.79 -0.31
CA SER A 465 -19.96 1.39 0.13
C SER A 465 -20.48 1.25 1.56
N ASN A 466 -20.10 2.15 2.48
CA ASN A 466 -20.54 2.13 3.87
C ASN A 466 -22.05 2.43 4.02
N TYR A 467 -22.57 3.45 3.34
CA TYR A 467 -24.00 3.80 3.38
C TYR A 467 -24.86 2.72 2.75
N SER A 468 -24.46 2.21 1.58
CA SER A 468 -25.16 1.12 0.89
C SER A 468 -25.11 -0.18 1.69
N SER A 469 -24.03 -0.39 2.43
CA SER A 469 -23.90 -1.53 3.35
C SER A 469 -24.81 -1.46 4.56
N ALA A 470 -24.96 -0.27 5.16
CA ALA A 470 -25.95 -0.05 6.20
C ALA A 470 -27.38 -0.32 5.68
N LEU A 471 -27.69 0.15 4.48
CA LEU A 471 -29.00 -0.06 3.84
C LEU A 471 -29.31 -1.54 3.60
N TRP A 472 -28.39 -2.29 3.00
CA TRP A 472 -28.67 -3.68 2.68
C TRP A 472 -28.62 -4.60 3.89
N LEU A 473 -27.76 -4.31 4.89
CA LEU A 473 -27.69 -5.08 6.13
C LEU A 473 -28.95 -4.92 6.98
N ASP A 474 -29.41 -3.68 7.17
CA ASP A 474 -30.68 -3.40 7.85
C ASP A 474 -31.84 -4.13 7.15
N TRP A 475 -31.92 -3.99 5.83
CA TRP A 475 -32.98 -4.60 5.05
C TRP A 475 -32.97 -6.13 5.09
N VAL A 476 -31.81 -6.76 4.87
CA VAL A 476 -31.68 -8.23 4.83
C VAL A 476 -31.90 -8.87 6.19
N SER A 477 -31.55 -8.15 7.26
CA SER A 477 -31.70 -8.62 8.64
C SER A 477 -33.05 -8.32 9.27
N ASN A 478 -33.93 -7.59 8.58
CA ASN A 478 -35.18 -7.06 9.13
C ASN A 478 -34.95 -6.16 10.36
N GLY A 479 -33.89 -5.35 10.36
CA GLY A 479 -33.55 -4.46 11.47
C GLY A 479 -33.00 -5.16 12.73
N ASN A 480 -32.76 -6.48 12.68
CA ASN A 480 -32.08 -7.19 13.77
C ASN A 480 -30.62 -6.74 13.93
N TYR A 481 -30.01 -6.28 12.84
CA TYR A 481 -28.78 -5.53 12.85
C TYR A 481 -29.09 -4.11 12.37
N THR A 482 -29.64 -3.28 13.27
CA THR A 482 -29.53 -1.83 13.05
C THR A 482 -28.04 -1.55 12.96
N ALA A 483 -27.62 -0.85 11.90
CA ALA A 483 -26.25 -0.35 11.79
C ALA A 483 -25.99 0.66 12.91
N VAL A 484 -25.80 0.19 14.14
CA VAL A 484 -24.89 0.83 15.06
C VAL A 484 -23.54 0.55 14.42
N ILE A 485 -23.17 1.38 13.44
CA ILE A 485 -21.77 1.78 13.29
C ILE A 485 -21.31 1.89 14.75
N PRO A 486 -20.40 1.05 15.30
CA PRO A 486 -19.87 1.33 16.62
C PRO A 486 -19.42 2.76 16.46
N PRO A 487 -20.09 3.73 17.10
CA PRO A 487 -19.95 5.09 16.65
C PRO A 487 -18.46 5.33 16.75
N ALA A 488 -17.84 5.69 15.63
CA ALA A 488 -16.74 6.63 15.70
C ALA A 488 -17.21 7.60 16.80
N PRO A 489 -16.56 7.61 17.99
CA PRO A 489 -17.10 8.26 19.16
C PRO A 489 -17.65 9.59 18.68
N PRO A 490 -18.97 9.86 18.84
CA PRO A 490 -19.58 10.99 18.18
C PRO A 490 -18.71 12.18 18.50
N LEU A 491 -18.16 12.82 17.46
CA LEU A 491 -17.29 13.97 17.63
C LEU A 491 -17.97 14.86 18.67
N PRO A 492 -17.33 15.13 19.82
CA PRO A 492 -17.84 16.14 20.71
C PRO A 492 -18.09 17.39 19.86
N PRO A 493 -19.14 18.17 20.14
CA PRO A 493 -19.30 19.47 19.50
C PRO A 493 -17.98 20.23 19.58
N VAL A 494 -17.69 21.09 18.60
CA VAL A 494 -16.49 21.93 18.57
C VAL A 494 -16.53 22.86 19.78
N VAL A 495 -16.08 22.36 20.92
CA VAL A 495 -15.95 23.05 22.18
C VAL A 495 -14.47 23.07 22.48
N THR A 496 -13.95 24.26 22.76
CA THR A 496 -12.58 24.39 23.26
C THR A 496 -12.42 23.51 24.48
N HIS A 497 -11.48 22.59 24.46
CA HIS A 497 -11.22 21.68 25.56
C HIS A 497 -9.72 21.44 25.72
N THR A 498 -9.32 21.11 26.94
CA THR A 498 -7.93 20.83 27.29
C THR A 498 -7.77 19.34 27.54
N VAL A 499 -6.73 18.76 26.95
CA VAL A 499 -6.38 17.34 27.01
C VAL A 499 -4.90 17.19 27.32
N SER A 500 -4.54 15.99 27.75
CA SER A 500 -3.15 15.58 27.91
C SER A 500 -2.76 14.66 26.75
N VAL A 501 -1.59 14.87 26.17
CA VAL A 501 -1.06 14.03 25.08
C VAL A 501 0.37 13.64 25.39
N GLN A 502 0.70 12.36 25.31
CA GLN A 502 2.07 11.89 25.47
C GLN A 502 2.87 12.17 24.20
N ALA A 503 4.07 12.75 24.35
CA ALA A 503 5.01 12.96 23.25
C ALA A 503 5.59 11.60 22.81
N ARG A 504 4.88 10.93 21.92
CA ARG A 504 5.23 9.61 21.37
C ARG A 504 4.70 9.48 19.94
N GLY A 505 5.48 8.86 19.06
CA GLY A 505 5.07 8.57 17.68
C GLY A 505 4.33 7.24 17.54
N LEU A 506 3.37 7.17 16.61
CA LEU A 506 2.80 5.92 16.11
C LEU A 506 3.18 5.75 14.64
N ILE A 507 3.82 4.63 14.30
CA ILE A 507 4.13 4.25 12.92
C ILE A 507 3.20 3.10 12.52
N LEU A 508 2.39 3.32 11.48
CA LEU A 508 1.58 2.29 10.84
C LEU A 508 2.23 1.91 9.51
N ALA A 509 2.53 0.62 9.33
CA ALA A 509 3.12 0.10 8.10
C ALA A 509 2.40 -1.18 7.60
N PRO A 510 2.39 -1.44 6.29
CA PRO A 510 1.68 -2.60 5.69
C PRO A 510 2.44 -3.93 5.84
N GLY A 511 3.47 -4.01 6.70
CA GLY A 511 4.27 -5.22 6.92
C GLY A 511 5.35 -5.50 5.86
N ASP A 512 5.82 -4.46 5.16
CA ASP A 512 6.79 -4.53 4.05
C ASP A 512 8.18 -3.97 4.40
N GLY A 513 8.43 -3.63 5.68
CA GLY A 513 9.67 -3.01 6.14
C GLY A 513 9.74 -1.48 5.96
N SER A 514 8.71 -0.85 5.37
CA SER A 514 8.69 0.61 5.18
C SER A 514 8.71 1.44 6.48
N HIS A 515 8.50 0.79 7.64
CA HIS A 515 8.64 1.40 8.96
C HIS A 515 10.09 1.78 9.31
N GLU A 516 11.10 1.17 8.70
CA GLU A 516 12.51 1.44 9.00
C GLU A 516 12.89 2.93 8.85
N TYR A 517 12.30 3.64 7.87
CA TYR A 517 12.56 5.07 7.64
C TYR A 517 12.05 5.97 8.79
N PRO A 518 10.74 5.99 9.14
CA PRO A 518 10.31 6.84 10.25
C PRO A 518 10.94 6.44 11.59
N GLU A 519 11.27 5.16 11.79
CA GLU A 519 12.00 4.72 12.98
C GLU A 519 13.35 5.41 13.13
N ILE A 520 14.20 5.38 12.10
CA ILE A 520 15.55 5.98 12.20
C ILE A 520 15.47 7.49 12.45
N ILE A 521 14.43 8.18 11.94
CA ILE A 521 14.20 9.61 12.21
C ILE A 521 13.76 9.85 13.66
N PHE A 522 12.83 9.05 14.18
CA PHE A 522 12.42 9.15 15.59
C PHE A 522 13.60 8.86 16.54
N GLN A 523 14.40 7.85 16.22
CA GLN A 523 15.63 7.57 16.94
C GLN A 523 16.61 8.73 16.87
N ALA A 524 16.82 9.34 15.70
CA ALA A 524 17.73 10.47 15.51
C ALA A 524 17.43 11.62 16.49
N TYR A 525 16.15 11.95 16.64
CA TYR A 525 15.68 13.00 17.55
C TYR A 525 15.54 12.56 19.00
N GLY A 526 15.42 11.25 19.29
CA GLY A 526 15.17 10.71 20.62
C GLY A 526 13.67 10.66 21.00
N LEU A 527 12.77 10.72 20.01
CA LEU A 527 11.33 10.58 20.23
C LEU A 527 10.98 9.10 20.35
N ASP A 528 10.28 8.76 21.44
CA ASP A 528 9.75 7.42 21.68
C ASP A 528 8.63 7.08 20.69
N TYR A 529 8.49 5.80 20.29
CA TYR A 529 7.49 5.42 19.30
C TYR A 529 7.00 3.97 19.44
N ASP A 530 5.84 3.69 18.84
CA ASP A 530 5.33 2.35 18.60
C ASP A 530 5.23 2.07 17.10
N VAL A 531 5.55 0.84 16.68
CA VAL A 531 5.36 0.36 15.31
C VAL A 531 4.24 -0.66 15.30
N VAL A 532 3.25 -0.46 14.42
CA VAL A 532 2.19 -1.43 14.15
C VAL A 532 2.28 -1.85 12.69
N ASN A 533 2.76 -3.07 12.49
CA ASN A 533 2.71 -3.74 11.19
C ASN A 533 1.33 -4.37 10.99
N VAL A 534 0.59 -3.82 10.03
CA VAL A 534 -0.73 -4.31 9.65
C VAL A 534 -0.54 -5.34 8.54
N THR A 535 -0.45 -6.61 8.96
CA THR A 535 -0.24 -7.76 8.09
C THR A 535 -1.58 -8.41 7.76
N ALA A 536 -1.60 -9.37 6.83
CA ALA A 536 -2.79 -10.17 6.56
C ALA A 536 -3.35 -10.90 7.80
N ALA A 537 -2.53 -11.14 8.84
CA ALA A 537 -2.94 -11.77 10.09
C ALA A 537 -3.50 -10.79 11.14
N THR A 538 -3.18 -9.50 11.02
CA THR A 538 -3.58 -8.44 11.96
C THR A 538 -4.59 -7.46 11.34
N ILE A 539 -4.97 -7.68 10.08
CA ILE A 539 -6.02 -6.90 9.39
C ILE A 539 -7.34 -6.97 10.17
N GLY A 540 -7.93 -5.80 10.47
CA GLY A 540 -9.21 -5.71 11.19
C GLY A 540 -9.15 -5.60 12.71
N THR A 541 -7.96 -5.65 13.32
CA THR A 541 -7.83 -5.33 14.74
C THR A 541 -7.97 -3.83 14.98
N ALA A 542 -8.71 -3.44 16.01
CA ALA A 542 -8.82 -2.03 16.39
C ALA A 542 -7.44 -1.43 16.69
N LEU A 543 -7.20 -0.22 16.18
CA LEU A 543 -6.00 0.52 16.54
C LEU A 543 -6.11 0.91 18.02
N THR A 544 -4.99 0.92 18.75
CA THR A 544 -4.92 1.39 20.13
C THR A 544 -4.96 2.92 20.21
N LEU A 545 -5.96 3.52 19.56
CA LEU A 545 -6.23 4.95 19.50
C LEU A 545 -7.51 5.23 20.30
N GLU A 546 -7.38 5.17 21.62
CA GLU A 546 -8.50 5.38 22.52
C GLU A 546 -8.89 6.86 22.61
N ILE A 547 -10.20 7.15 22.61
CA ILE A 547 -10.76 8.48 22.79
C ILE A 547 -11.78 8.39 23.92
N THR A 548 -11.36 8.76 25.12
CA THR A 548 -12.24 8.78 26.30
C THR A 548 -11.96 10.02 27.14
N ALA A 549 -13.00 10.56 27.78
CA ALA A 549 -12.87 11.73 28.62
C ALA A 549 -11.90 11.45 29.79
N ASN A 550 -10.94 12.36 30.00
CA ASN A 550 -9.87 12.26 31.01
C ASN A 550 -8.79 11.20 30.77
N VAL A 551 -8.69 10.61 29.58
CA VAL A 551 -7.56 9.76 29.21
C VAL A 551 -6.54 10.56 28.41
N THR A 552 -5.28 10.45 28.82
CA THR A 552 -4.13 11.00 28.09
C THR A 552 -4.02 10.33 26.73
N GLY A 553 -4.05 11.11 25.65
CA GLY A 553 -3.78 10.60 24.31
C GLY A 553 -2.35 10.03 24.26
N LYS A 554 -2.19 8.79 23.80
CA LYS A 554 -0.91 8.07 23.86
C LYS A 554 0.13 8.60 22.85
N TYR A 555 -0.31 9.17 21.74
CA TYR A 555 0.54 9.59 20.63
C TYR A 555 0.33 11.06 20.29
N SER A 556 1.43 11.81 20.12
CA SER A 556 1.44 13.19 19.64
C SER A 556 1.65 13.29 18.12
N VAL A 557 2.09 12.20 17.49
CA VAL A 557 2.32 12.09 16.03
C VAL A 557 1.86 10.73 15.52
N ILE A 558 1.22 10.73 14.35
CA ILE A 558 0.88 9.50 13.61
C ILE A 558 1.55 9.54 12.23
N VAL A 559 2.23 8.47 11.85
CA VAL A 559 2.89 8.29 10.55
C VAL A 559 2.33 7.03 9.87
N LEU A 560 1.87 7.18 8.63
CA LEU A 560 1.53 6.08 7.74
C LEU A 560 2.63 5.99 6.68
N THR A 561 3.31 4.84 6.61
CA THR A 561 4.42 4.64 5.66
C THR A 561 3.94 4.51 4.21
N SER A 562 2.64 4.28 4.02
CA SER A 562 1.92 4.46 2.76
C SER A 562 0.57 5.11 3.08
N GLY A 563 0.21 6.22 2.42
CA GLY A 563 -1.07 6.90 2.67
C GLY A 563 -2.31 6.05 2.41
N GLN A 564 -2.20 5.05 1.51
CA GLN A 564 -3.25 4.06 1.24
C GLN A 564 -3.02 2.73 1.97
N MET A 565 -1.91 2.59 2.72
CA MET A 565 -1.53 1.39 3.46
C MET A 565 -1.55 0.12 2.60
N ILE A 566 -1.14 0.21 1.34
CA ILE A 566 -1.26 -0.86 0.36
C ILE A 566 -0.19 -1.94 0.58
N ALA A 567 -0.60 -3.21 0.63
CA ALA A 567 0.29 -4.37 0.59
C ALA A 567 0.04 -5.22 -0.66
N ALA A 568 1.10 -5.83 -1.19
CA ALA A 568 1.01 -6.84 -2.25
C ALA A 568 0.63 -8.20 -1.64
N PHE A 569 -0.39 -8.84 -2.18
CA PHE A 569 -0.84 -10.18 -1.79
C PHE A 569 -0.22 -11.24 -2.71
N THR A 570 -0.17 -12.49 -2.24
CA THR A 570 0.45 -13.64 -2.94
C THR A 570 -0.12 -13.94 -4.34
N ASN A 571 -1.27 -13.37 -4.69
CA ASN A 571 -1.90 -13.48 -6.01
C ASN A 571 -1.57 -12.31 -6.95
N GLY A 572 -0.70 -11.38 -6.55
CA GLY A 572 -0.34 -10.18 -7.32
C GLY A 572 -1.32 -9.00 -7.20
N SER A 573 -2.31 -9.07 -6.30
CA SER A 573 -3.22 -7.94 -6.02
C SER A 573 -2.66 -7.01 -4.95
N TYR A 574 -3.04 -5.73 -5.00
CA TYR A 574 -2.63 -4.69 -4.06
C TYR A 574 -3.87 -4.20 -3.30
N LEU A 575 -3.90 -4.35 -1.97
CA LEU A 575 -5.04 -3.91 -1.13
C LEU A 575 -4.55 -3.10 0.07
N SER A 576 -5.36 -2.15 0.53
CA SER A 576 -5.14 -1.48 1.81
C SER A 576 -5.17 -2.50 2.95
N THR A 577 -4.19 -2.41 3.82
CA THR A 577 -4.10 -3.18 5.06
C THR A 577 -4.94 -2.56 6.18
N LEU A 578 -5.38 -1.30 6.03
CA LEU A 578 -6.34 -0.65 6.94
C LEU A 578 -7.75 -0.61 6.34
N TYR A 579 -8.76 -0.83 7.18
CA TYR A 579 -10.16 -0.61 6.88
C TYR A 579 -10.56 0.86 7.04
N SER A 580 -11.64 1.27 6.36
CA SER A 580 -12.17 2.65 6.42
C SER A 580 -12.48 3.15 7.85
N TRP A 581 -12.92 2.27 8.75
CA TRP A 581 -13.18 2.63 10.14
C TRP A 581 -11.89 2.83 10.96
N GLN A 582 -10.78 2.17 10.61
CA GLN A 582 -9.47 2.40 11.24
C GLN A 582 -8.91 3.77 10.82
N TYR A 583 -9.08 4.16 9.55
CA TYR A 583 -8.81 5.55 9.12
C TYR A 583 -9.67 6.55 9.90
N GLN A 584 -10.96 6.26 10.12
CA GLN A 584 -11.82 7.12 10.92
C GLN A 584 -11.38 7.20 12.40
N GLN A 585 -10.85 6.12 12.99
CA GLN A 585 -10.26 6.15 14.32
C GLN A 585 -9.08 7.14 14.39
N ILE A 586 -8.19 7.11 13.39
CA ILE A 586 -7.08 8.07 13.26
C ILE A 586 -7.64 9.49 13.20
N TYR A 587 -8.61 9.76 12.33
CA TYR A 587 -9.15 11.11 12.16
C TYR A 587 -9.85 11.63 13.41
N ASN A 588 -10.61 10.80 14.11
CA ASN A 588 -11.24 11.20 15.38
C ASN A 588 -10.18 11.52 16.43
N TYR A 589 -9.10 10.73 16.48
CA TYR A 589 -8.00 10.93 17.41
C TYR A 589 -7.30 12.27 17.14
N GLN A 590 -7.06 12.60 15.87
CA GLN A 590 -6.52 13.91 15.47
C GLN A 590 -7.42 15.07 15.93
N GLN A 591 -8.72 14.99 15.66
CA GLN A 591 -9.65 16.08 15.98
C GLN A 591 -9.84 16.29 17.49
N TYR A 592 -9.79 15.20 18.28
CA TYR A 592 -9.94 15.26 19.73
C TYR A 592 -8.64 15.70 20.44
N TYR A 593 -7.51 15.11 20.08
CA TYR A 593 -6.23 15.40 20.76
C TYR A 593 -5.40 16.51 20.10
N GLY A 594 -5.82 17.01 18.94
CA GLY A 594 -5.06 18.01 18.18
C GLY A 594 -3.76 17.42 17.61
N VAL A 595 -3.81 16.19 17.11
CA VAL A 595 -2.62 15.43 16.65
C VAL A 595 -2.49 15.50 15.13
N ARG A 596 -1.27 15.64 14.62
CA ARG A 596 -0.96 15.72 13.18
C ARG A 596 -0.65 14.34 12.58
N LEU A 597 -1.04 14.15 11.32
CA LEU A 597 -0.83 12.92 10.54
C LEU A 597 0.17 13.17 9.42
N VAL A 598 1.12 12.26 9.24
CA VAL A 598 2.07 12.26 8.10
C VAL A 598 1.84 11.01 7.26
N THR A 599 1.75 11.16 5.94
CA THR A 599 1.65 10.04 4.99
C THR A 599 2.81 10.07 4.01
N PHE A 600 3.48 8.92 3.83
CA PHE A 600 4.48 8.74 2.77
C PHE A 600 3.89 7.96 1.61
N ASN A 601 4.56 7.98 0.46
CA ASN A 601 4.17 7.22 -0.73
C ASN A 601 2.66 7.30 -1.03
N ASP A 602 2.09 8.50 -0.87
CA ASP A 602 0.66 8.71 -0.99
C ASP A 602 0.27 8.97 -2.45
N LEU A 603 -0.97 8.63 -2.81
CA LEU A 603 -1.51 8.91 -4.12
C LEU A 603 -2.32 10.23 -4.05
N PRO A 604 -2.04 11.20 -4.94
CA PRO A 604 -2.84 12.42 -5.00
C PRO A 604 -4.32 12.08 -5.22
N THR A 605 -5.19 12.51 -4.30
CA THR A 605 -6.62 12.21 -4.39
C THR A 605 -7.34 13.22 -5.28
N ALA A 606 -8.23 12.73 -6.15
CA ALA A 606 -8.95 13.55 -7.13
C ALA A 606 -9.85 14.66 -6.54
N SER A 607 -10.20 14.56 -5.24
CA SER A 607 -10.98 15.57 -4.51
C SER A 607 -10.19 16.83 -4.15
N VAL A 608 -8.86 16.73 -4.11
CA VAL A 608 -7.95 17.78 -3.63
C VAL A 608 -6.91 18.14 -4.70
N PHE A 609 -6.53 17.17 -5.54
CA PHE A 609 -5.54 17.28 -6.60
C PHE A 609 -6.11 16.82 -7.94
N ALA A 610 -5.66 17.41 -9.04
CA ALA A 610 -5.90 16.90 -10.38
C ALA A 610 -4.85 15.83 -10.65
N ASN A 611 -5.29 14.60 -10.88
CA ASN A 611 -4.40 13.53 -11.29
C ASN A 611 -3.84 13.86 -12.68
N LYS A 612 -2.52 14.10 -12.76
CA LYS A 612 -1.82 14.37 -14.01
C LYS A 612 -1.30 13.10 -14.69
N LEU A 613 -2.01 11.98 -14.52
CA LEU A 613 -1.73 10.76 -15.28
C LEU A 613 -2.47 10.81 -16.62
N THR A 614 -2.04 11.69 -17.53
CA THR A 614 -2.52 11.69 -18.92
C THR A 614 -1.36 11.39 -19.87
N GLY A 615 -1.39 10.20 -20.48
CA GLY A 615 -0.43 9.74 -21.51
C GLY A 615 0.63 8.78 -20.97
N ALA A 616 1.11 7.89 -21.85
CA ALA A 616 2.16 6.84 -21.81
C ALA A 616 2.90 6.45 -20.50
N ASP A 617 3.05 7.34 -19.51
CA ASP A 617 3.59 7.08 -18.17
C ASP A 617 2.60 6.33 -17.24
N SER A 618 1.34 6.18 -17.66
CA SER A 618 0.30 5.45 -16.92
C SER A 618 0.51 3.92 -16.88
N ALA A 619 1.50 3.39 -17.60
CA ALA A 619 1.79 1.95 -17.59
C ALA A 619 2.80 1.54 -16.50
N THR A 620 3.56 2.48 -15.92
CA THR A 620 4.51 2.16 -14.85
C THR A 620 4.65 3.21 -13.74
N GLY A 621 4.32 4.51 -13.92
CA GLY A 621 4.39 5.51 -12.82
C GLY A 621 5.78 5.71 -12.18
N CYS A 622 6.81 5.01 -12.66
CA CYS A 622 8.16 5.03 -12.12
C CYS A 622 9.06 5.52 -13.25
N SER A 623 9.38 6.81 -13.25
CA SER A 623 10.37 7.39 -14.16
C SER A 623 11.41 8.20 -13.37
N SER A 624 12.55 8.40 -14.05
CA SER A 624 13.88 8.80 -13.60
C SER A 624 14.02 9.85 -12.47
N THR A 625 15.20 9.84 -11.84
CA THR A 625 15.72 10.88 -10.93
C THR A 625 15.16 12.28 -11.23
N THR A 626 14.41 12.84 -10.29
CA THR A 626 13.78 14.17 -10.40
C THR A 626 14.27 15.06 -9.27
N SER A 627 14.44 16.36 -9.52
CA SER A 627 14.83 17.27 -8.45
C SER A 627 13.66 17.62 -7.54
N LEU A 628 13.96 17.95 -6.29
CA LEU A 628 13.03 18.34 -5.25
C LEU A 628 13.46 19.70 -4.70
N SER A 629 12.52 20.63 -4.58
CA SER A 629 12.75 21.97 -4.02
C SER A 629 11.63 22.36 -3.07
N ILE A 630 11.91 23.31 -2.17
CA ILE A 630 10.89 23.94 -1.33
C ILE A 630 9.90 24.72 -2.21
N SER A 631 8.62 24.56 -1.95
CA SER A 631 7.59 25.38 -2.61
C SER A 631 7.67 26.84 -2.13
N PRO A 632 7.23 27.83 -2.91
CA PRO A 632 7.28 29.24 -2.50
C PRO A 632 6.58 29.57 -1.16
N VAL A 633 5.58 28.78 -0.76
CA VAL A 633 4.86 28.95 0.53
C VAL A 633 5.26 27.89 1.57
N GLY A 634 6.18 27.00 1.20
CA GLY A 634 6.67 25.90 2.04
C GLY A 634 7.70 26.35 3.09
N GLU A 635 8.23 27.56 2.98
CA GLU A 635 9.24 28.12 3.90
C GLU A 635 8.78 28.12 5.37
N GLN A 636 7.47 28.24 5.60
CA GLN A 636 6.89 28.17 6.94
C GLN A 636 7.09 26.80 7.62
N PHE A 637 7.27 25.72 6.86
CA PHE A 637 7.54 24.38 7.39
C PHE A 637 9.03 24.10 7.52
N THR A 638 9.87 24.74 6.70
CA THR A 638 11.33 24.53 6.72
C THR A 638 12.02 25.36 7.80
N THR A 639 11.43 26.49 8.19
CA THR A 639 11.98 27.37 9.24
C THR A 639 12.08 26.67 10.60
N PRO A 640 11.03 26.01 11.14
CA PRO A 640 11.14 25.18 12.34
C PRO A 640 12.20 24.06 12.23
N ALA A 641 12.34 23.49 11.03
CA ALA A 641 13.37 22.50 10.72
C ALA A 641 14.79 23.08 10.64
N GLY A 642 14.97 24.41 10.74
CA GLY A 642 16.26 25.07 10.56
C GLY A 642 16.84 24.86 9.15
N MET A 643 16.00 24.49 8.18
CA MET A 643 16.37 24.30 6.79
C MET A 643 16.31 25.64 6.05
N LYS A 644 17.28 25.87 5.17
CA LYS A 644 17.31 27.05 4.29
C LYS A 644 16.14 27.01 3.31
N SER A 645 15.62 28.17 2.93
CA SER A 645 14.45 28.29 2.06
C SER A 645 14.70 28.00 0.58
N SER A 646 15.96 27.80 0.18
CA SER A 646 16.34 27.43 -1.19
C SER A 646 17.37 26.31 -1.20
N TRP A 647 16.99 25.17 -1.77
CA TRP A 647 17.88 24.06 -2.10
C TRP A 647 17.25 23.21 -3.20
N SER A 648 18.07 22.35 -3.81
CA SER A 648 17.62 21.35 -4.78
C SER A 648 18.24 20.01 -4.43
N LEU A 649 17.39 19.04 -4.07
CA LEU A 649 17.79 17.65 -3.81
C LEU A 649 17.33 16.76 -4.97
N ILE A 650 17.78 15.51 -5.03
CA ILE A 650 17.37 14.55 -6.07
C ILE A 650 16.60 13.41 -5.41
N VAL A 651 15.42 13.10 -5.91
CA VAL A 651 14.63 11.92 -5.51
C VAL A 651 14.79 10.84 -6.58
N GLY A 652 15.07 9.61 -6.15
CA GLY A 652 15.19 8.43 -7.03
C GLY A 652 16.61 7.98 -7.37
N ASP A 653 17.64 8.41 -6.62
CA ASP A 653 18.94 7.71 -6.67
C ASP A 653 18.77 6.29 -6.10
N GLY A 654 19.54 5.31 -6.56
CA GLY A 654 19.72 4.03 -5.84
C GLY A 654 18.73 2.89 -6.09
N ILE A 655 17.49 3.11 -6.57
CA ILE A 655 16.59 1.98 -6.90
C ILE A 655 16.89 1.46 -8.30
N ALA A 656 17.53 0.29 -8.40
CA ALA A 656 17.51 -0.54 -9.61
C ALA A 656 16.04 -0.96 -9.88
N GLY A 657 15.30 -0.14 -10.62
CA GLY A 657 13.85 -0.30 -10.84
C GLY A 657 13.04 1.01 -10.89
N GLY A 658 13.62 2.15 -10.49
CA GLY A 658 12.97 3.46 -10.48
C GLY A 658 12.06 3.68 -9.25
N SER A 659 12.20 4.83 -8.58
CA SER A 659 11.23 5.27 -7.56
C SER A 659 9.97 5.78 -8.24
N CYS A 660 8.80 5.34 -7.79
CA CYS A 660 7.53 5.78 -8.35
C CYS A 660 7.12 7.11 -7.70
N ASN A 661 7.33 8.20 -8.42
CA ASN A 661 6.94 9.54 -7.99
C ASN A 661 5.56 9.87 -8.56
N PHE A 662 4.68 10.49 -7.78
CA PHE A 662 3.32 10.84 -8.18
C PHE A 662 3.12 12.37 -8.24
N PRO A 663 3.58 13.04 -9.31
CA PRO A 663 3.33 14.47 -9.54
C PRO A 663 1.87 14.87 -9.31
N ALA A 664 1.62 15.77 -8.36
CA ALA A 664 0.29 16.28 -8.04
C ALA A 664 0.09 17.72 -8.55
N SER A 665 -1.12 18.06 -9.00
CA SER A 665 -1.52 19.44 -9.27
C SER A 665 -2.65 19.84 -8.33
N ILE A 666 -2.50 20.94 -7.58
CA ILE A 666 -3.52 21.39 -6.61
C ILE A 666 -4.77 21.86 -7.36
N LEU A 667 -5.95 21.34 -7.00
CA LEU A 667 -7.25 21.79 -7.51
C LEU A 667 -7.92 22.83 -6.60
N ASN A 668 -7.77 22.68 -5.28
CA ASN A 668 -8.34 23.58 -4.29
C ASN A 668 -7.23 24.25 -3.47
N GLY A 669 -6.84 25.47 -3.85
CA GLY A 669 -5.78 26.23 -3.18
C GLY A 669 -6.11 26.78 -1.79
N THR A 670 -7.34 26.61 -1.28
CA THR A 670 -7.73 27.16 0.05
C THR A 670 -7.52 26.19 1.21
N SER A 671 -7.47 24.88 0.93
CA SER A 671 -7.32 23.81 1.94
C SER A 671 -5.99 23.06 1.82
N VAL A 672 -5.13 23.47 0.88
CA VAL A 672 -3.87 22.78 0.56
C VAL A 672 -2.75 23.79 0.52
N THR A 673 -1.71 23.52 1.29
CA THR A 673 -0.47 24.29 1.27
C THR A 673 0.65 23.39 0.73
N PRO A 674 1.23 23.67 -0.45
CA PRO A 674 2.36 22.90 -0.94
C PRO A 674 3.57 23.11 -0.04
N VAL A 675 4.29 22.03 0.25
CA VAL A 675 5.53 22.04 1.05
C VAL A 675 6.73 21.93 0.11
N LEU A 676 6.70 20.95 -0.78
CA LEU A 676 7.77 20.63 -1.72
C LEU A 676 7.21 20.48 -3.13
N ASP A 677 8.02 20.85 -4.12
CA ASP A 677 7.73 20.72 -5.53
C ASP A 677 8.76 19.80 -6.21
N PHE A 678 8.31 18.99 -7.16
CA PHE A 678 9.20 18.34 -8.12
C PHE A 678 9.67 19.39 -9.13
N GLY A 679 10.99 19.51 -9.30
CA GLY A 679 11.59 20.42 -10.25
C GLY A 679 11.45 19.91 -11.68
N SER A 680 11.03 20.79 -12.59
CA SER A 680 11.11 20.53 -14.02
C SER A 680 12.53 20.80 -14.52
N THR A 681 13.35 19.77 -14.70
CA THR A 681 14.65 19.93 -15.40
C THR A 681 14.46 20.49 -16.82
N THR A 682 13.27 20.39 -17.40
CA THR A 682 12.96 20.81 -18.78
C THR A 682 12.22 22.14 -18.93
N ALA A 683 11.44 22.66 -17.97
CA ALA A 683 10.62 23.85 -18.22
C ALA A 683 11.42 25.17 -18.11
N ASN A 684 12.29 25.30 -17.10
CA ASN A 684 13.12 26.50 -16.92
C ASN A 684 14.17 26.66 -18.04
N GLN A 685 14.74 25.55 -18.53
CA GLN A 685 15.65 25.56 -19.68
C GLN A 685 14.93 25.89 -20.99
N LYS A 686 13.67 25.45 -21.17
CA LYS A 686 12.86 25.78 -22.35
C LYS A 686 12.33 27.21 -22.33
N LEU A 687 12.00 27.79 -21.16
CA LEU A 687 11.60 29.19 -21.06
C LEU A 687 12.77 30.14 -21.37
N ALA A 688 13.97 29.82 -20.88
CA ALA A 688 15.20 30.53 -21.23
C ALA A 688 15.51 30.42 -22.73
N ALA A 689 15.30 29.24 -23.32
CA ALA A 689 15.41 29.05 -24.78
C ALA A 689 14.39 29.92 -25.53
N VAL A 690 13.12 30.00 -25.09
CA VAL A 690 12.10 30.87 -25.70
C VAL A 690 12.48 32.36 -25.61
N TYR A 691 13.03 32.81 -24.49
CA TYR A 691 13.52 34.20 -24.34
C TYR A 691 14.58 34.56 -25.39
N THR A 692 15.50 33.63 -25.69
CA THR A 692 16.56 33.86 -26.69
C THR A 692 16.09 33.93 -28.14
N VAL A 693 14.89 33.42 -28.45
CA VAL A 693 14.31 33.44 -29.81
C VAL A 693 13.33 34.60 -30.04
N LEU A 694 12.96 35.35 -29.00
CA LEU A 694 12.07 36.51 -29.15
C LEU A 694 12.81 37.70 -29.78
N PRO A 695 12.20 38.43 -30.74
CA PRO A 695 12.77 39.68 -31.25
C PRO A 695 13.00 40.69 -30.12
N THR A 696 14.06 41.50 -30.21
CA THR A 696 14.50 42.43 -29.14
C THR A 696 13.40 43.39 -28.68
N GLY A 697 12.45 43.75 -29.55
CA GLY A 697 11.28 44.57 -29.22
C GLY A 697 10.18 43.88 -28.41
N CYS A 698 10.15 42.53 -28.37
CA CYS A 698 9.19 41.73 -27.60
C CYS A 698 9.77 41.26 -26.25
N GLN A 699 11.09 41.36 -26.05
CA GLN A 699 11.78 41.02 -24.80
C GLN A 699 11.46 42.00 -23.66
N SER A 700 11.06 43.23 -23.98
CA SER A 700 10.70 44.27 -23.00
C SER A 700 9.42 43.97 -22.21
N CYS A 701 8.50 43.12 -22.70
CA CYS A 701 7.35 42.67 -21.89
C CYS A 701 7.77 41.83 -20.67
N PHE A 702 8.94 41.18 -20.71
CA PHE A 702 9.45 40.40 -19.56
C PHE A 702 9.94 41.28 -18.41
N SER A 703 10.42 42.50 -18.68
CA SER A 703 10.86 43.42 -17.61
C SER A 703 9.69 44.13 -16.91
N THR A 704 8.54 44.27 -17.57
CA THR A 704 7.33 44.91 -17.02
C THR A 704 6.47 43.99 -16.15
N LEU A 705 6.70 42.67 -16.17
CA LEU A 705 5.95 41.63 -15.44
C LEU A 705 6.25 41.56 -13.92
N ASN A 706 6.46 42.71 -13.26
CA ASN A 706 6.78 42.94 -11.82
C ASN A 706 8.26 43.22 -11.44
N GLY A 707 9.05 43.92 -12.27
CA GLY A 707 10.40 44.34 -11.84
C GLY A 707 11.38 43.18 -11.62
N ILE A 708 11.09 42.04 -12.23
CA ILE A 708 11.87 40.81 -12.16
C ILE A 708 13.01 40.91 -13.18
N SER A 709 14.24 41.09 -12.71
CA SER A 709 15.43 40.90 -13.54
C SER A 709 15.61 39.41 -13.89
N ALA A 710 16.47 39.09 -14.88
CA ALA A 710 16.70 37.73 -15.39
C ALA A 710 17.07 36.67 -14.32
N SER A 711 17.34 37.06 -13.07
CA SER A 711 17.59 36.18 -11.92
C SER A 711 16.34 35.68 -11.19
N ALA A 712 15.12 36.13 -11.52
CA ALA A 712 13.90 35.79 -10.77
C ALA A 712 12.87 34.94 -11.56
N ALA A 713 13.35 33.96 -12.32
CA ALA A 713 12.50 32.91 -12.90
C ALA A 713 11.86 31.97 -11.84
N THR A 714 12.10 32.20 -10.55
CA THR A 714 11.64 31.38 -9.41
C THR A 714 10.20 31.67 -8.96
N THR A 715 9.58 32.77 -9.41
CA THR A 715 8.27 33.22 -8.88
C THR A 715 7.06 32.90 -9.78
N PHE A 716 7.20 32.01 -10.76
CA PHE A 716 6.11 31.68 -11.69
C PHE A 716 5.07 30.67 -11.14
N CYS A 717 5.41 29.92 -10.09
CA CYS A 717 4.61 28.77 -9.61
C CYS A 717 3.30 29.13 -8.89
N SER A 718 3.17 30.32 -8.30
CA SER A 718 2.08 30.61 -7.35
C SER A 718 0.76 31.08 -7.99
N ASN A 719 0.73 31.47 -9.28
CA ASN A 719 -0.46 32.06 -9.93
C ASN A 719 -0.50 31.88 -11.47
N SER A 720 -0.20 30.68 -11.98
CA SER A 720 0.04 30.42 -13.42
C SER A 720 -1.06 30.91 -14.39
N LEU A 721 -2.34 30.87 -13.99
CA LEU A 721 -3.46 31.35 -14.82
C LEU A 721 -3.53 32.88 -14.92
N ALA A 722 -3.25 33.60 -13.83
CA ALA A 722 -3.24 35.06 -13.83
C ALA A 722 -2.01 35.61 -14.59
N ASN A 723 -0.84 34.98 -14.41
CA ASN A 723 0.38 35.37 -15.11
C ASN A 723 0.29 35.10 -16.62
N LEU A 724 -0.35 34.00 -17.04
CA LEU A 724 -0.61 33.71 -18.46
C LEU A 724 -1.58 34.72 -19.08
N ALA A 725 -2.62 35.14 -18.34
CA ALA A 725 -3.54 36.18 -18.80
C ALA A 725 -2.83 37.53 -18.98
N ILE A 726 -1.99 37.94 -18.02
CA ILE A 726 -1.20 39.18 -18.10
C ILE A 726 -0.18 39.12 -19.25
N PHE A 727 0.49 37.98 -19.46
CA PHE A 727 1.39 37.76 -20.59
C PHE A 727 0.64 37.88 -21.93
N LYS A 728 -0.52 37.24 -22.07
CA LYS A 728 -1.38 37.36 -23.26
C LYS A 728 -1.81 38.81 -23.49
N THR A 729 -2.17 39.55 -22.44
CA THR A 729 -2.52 40.97 -22.53
C THR A 729 -1.33 41.86 -22.95
N CYS A 730 -0.13 41.64 -22.40
CA CYS A 730 1.09 42.39 -22.74
C CYS A 730 1.51 42.14 -24.19
N VAL A 731 1.52 40.87 -24.62
CA VAL A 731 1.86 40.48 -25.99
C VAL A 731 0.87 41.05 -27.01
N ASN A 732 -0.43 41.05 -26.68
CA ASN A 732 -1.47 41.62 -27.55
C ASN A 732 -1.43 43.15 -27.64
N THR A 733 -0.74 43.84 -26.73
CA THR A 733 -0.61 45.31 -26.72
C THR A 733 0.63 45.82 -27.44
N LEU A 734 1.61 44.95 -27.76
CA LEU A 734 2.81 45.31 -28.53
C LEU A 734 2.60 45.06 -30.03
N ALA A 735 2.31 46.14 -30.77
CA ALA A 735 2.05 46.11 -32.22
C ALA A 735 3.20 45.57 -33.10
N THR A 736 4.42 45.43 -32.55
CA THR A 736 5.61 44.95 -33.25
C THR A 736 5.78 43.44 -33.26
N CYS A 737 5.04 42.69 -32.44
CA CYS A 737 5.10 41.23 -32.40
C CYS A 737 4.09 40.63 -33.40
N THR A 738 4.40 40.64 -34.71
CA THR A 738 3.53 40.07 -35.77
C THR A 738 4.19 38.87 -36.46
N GLY A 739 3.39 37.90 -36.89
CA GLY A 739 3.84 36.76 -37.71
C GLY A 739 4.23 35.51 -36.91
N THR A 740 4.54 34.43 -37.64
CA THR A 740 4.75 33.02 -37.21
C THR A 740 5.63 32.80 -35.98
N ASP A 741 6.44 33.78 -35.59
CA ASP A 741 7.28 33.74 -34.38
C ASP A 741 6.47 33.89 -33.10
N LEU A 742 5.37 34.66 -33.11
CA LEU A 742 4.45 34.76 -31.97
C LEU A 742 3.68 33.45 -31.79
N THR A 743 3.24 32.85 -32.89
CA THR A 743 2.56 31.54 -32.87
C THR A 743 3.52 30.45 -32.41
N LYS A 744 4.79 30.45 -32.85
CA LYS A 744 5.80 29.50 -32.38
C LYS A 744 6.17 29.72 -30.92
N ALA A 745 6.30 30.96 -30.45
CA ALA A 745 6.58 31.27 -29.05
C ALA A 745 5.39 30.89 -28.15
N LEU A 746 4.15 31.22 -28.54
CA LEU A 746 2.93 30.79 -27.85
C LEU A 746 2.75 29.28 -27.91
N SER A 747 3.03 28.60 -29.02
CA SER A 747 2.94 27.13 -29.11
C SER A 747 4.05 26.45 -28.30
N ALA A 748 5.25 27.03 -28.25
CA ALA A 748 6.33 26.56 -27.41
C ALA A 748 6.01 26.79 -25.93
N ILE A 749 5.37 27.90 -25.55
CA ILE A 749 4.92 28.17 -24.19
C ILE A 749 3.69 27.31 -23.84
N GLU A 750 2.64 27.24 -24.64
CA GLU A 750 1.44 26.42 -24.42
C GLU A 750 1.77 24.91 -24.45
N GLY A 751 2.78 24.49 -25.21
CA GLY A 751 3.35 23.14 -25.17
C GLY A 751 4.41 22.92 -24.08
N SER A 752 4.94 23.98 -23.46
CA SER A 752 5.94 23.94 -22.36
C SER A 752 5.44 24.55 -21.05
N ILE A 753 4.14 24.81 -20.91
CA ILE A 753 3.44 24.90 -19.64
C ILE A 753 2.89 23.49 -19.41
N PRO A 754 3.67 22.54 -18.83
CA PRO A 754 3.01 21.55 -18.01
C PRO A 754 2.18 22.34 -16.99
N GLY A 755 0.85 22.17 -17.00
CA GLY A 755 -0.02 22.78 -16.01
C GLY A 755 0.56 22.58 -14.60
N SER A 756 0.72 23.70 -13.88
CA SER A 756 1.19 23.85 -12.48
C SER A 756 2.49 23.12 -12.10
N CYS A 757 3.30 23.74 -11.24
CA CYS A 757 4.43 23.07 -10.60
C CYS A 757 3.90 21.78 -9.93
N SER A 758 4.51 20.64 -10.23
CA SER A 758 4.05 19.35 -9.72
C SER A 758 4.45 19.22 -8.27
N VAL A 759 3.47 19.26 -7.38
CA VAL A 759 3.66 19.18 -5.94
C VAL A 759 4.18 17.79 -5.58
N ALA A 760 5.25 17.75 -4.79
CA ALA A 760 5.88 16.54 -4.26
C ALA A 760 5.46 16.26 -2.81
N ALA A 761 5.14 17.31 -2.05
CA ALA A 761 4.56 17.18 -0.72
C ALA A 761 3.63 18.36 -0.40
N ALA A 762 2.56 18.12 0.36
CA ALA A 762 1.61 19.15 0.75
C ALA A 762 1.02 18.91 2.13
N VAL A 763 0.70 20.00 2.85
CA VAL A 763 -0.20 19.97 4.01
C VAL A 763 -1.63 20.16 3.51
N ILE A 764 -2.51 19.25 3.91
CA ILE A 764 -3.94 19.25 3.59
C ILE A 764 -4.69 19.49 4.89
N ASP A 765 -5.52 20.53 4.92
CA ASP A 765 -6.40 20.87 6.03
C ASP A 765 -7.83 20.47 5.69
N PHE A 766 -8.35 19.47 6.40
CA PHE A 766 -9.73 18.98 6.23
C PHE A 766 -10.73 19.70 7.14
N GLY A 767 -10.28 20.73 7.87
CA GLY A 767 -11.03 21.43 8.89
C GLY A 767 -11.05 20.69 10.22
N ARG A 768 -11.55 21.36 11.27
CA ARG A 768 -11.70 20.81 12.64
C ARG A 768 -10.40 20.21 13.22
N ASN A 769 -9.26 20.83 12.95
CA ASN A 769 -7.92 20.37 13.36
C ASN A 769 -7.48 19.01 12.77
N GLN A 770 -8.17 18.52 11.73
CA GLN A 770 -7.70 17.38 10.96
C GLN A 770 -6.72 17.86 9.89
N GLN A 771 -5.42 17.68 10.16
CA GLN A 771 -4.33 18.07 9.26
C GLN A 771 -3.46 16.88 8.88
N GLN A 772 -3.09 16.81 7.59
CA GLN A 772 -2.24 15.76 7.05
C GLN A 772 -1.12 16.35 6.19
N MET A 773 0.14 16.00 6.47
CA MET A 773 1.26 16.25 5.54
C MET A 773 1.51 15.01 4.70
N SER A 774 1.29 15.12 3.39
CA SER A 774 1.40 13.99 2.45
C SER A 774 2.61 14.16 1.56
N PHE A 775 3.39 13.08 1.39
CA PHE A 775 4.50 12.99 0.44
C PHE A 775 4.10 12.06 -0.72
N PHE A 776 4.19 12.56 -1.94
CA PHE A 776 3.80 11.85 -3.16
C PHE A 776 4.97 11.12 -3.81
N PHE A 777 5.90 10.64 -2.98
CA PHE A 777 7.05 9.82 -3.36
C PHE A 777 7.41 8.89 -2.19
N PRO A 778 8.03 7.74 -2.46
CA PRO A 778 8.47 6.82 -1.43
C PRO A 778 9.61 7.40 -0.59
N MET A 779 9.56 7.15 0.71
CA MET A 779 10.64 7.46 1.64
C MET A 779 11.46 6.20 1.93
N ALA A 780 12.78 6.33 1.99
CA ALA A 780 13.68 5.20 2.18
C ALA A 780 14.78 5.53 3.18
N SER A 781 15.10 4.56 4.05
CA SER A 781 16.11 4.70 5.10
C SER A 781 17.52 4.96 4.56
N TRP A 782 17.83 4.58 3.33
CA TRP A 782 19.15 4.78 2.71
C TRP A 782 19.26 6.11 1.92
N SER A 783 18.18 6.87 1.79
CA SER A 783 18.14 8.07 0.93
C SER A 783 18.44 9.34 1.70
N ILE A 784 19.53 10.00 1.31
CA ILE A 784 19.91 11.33 1.80
C ILE A 784 18.81 12.38 1.65
N THR A 785 18.04 12.33 0.56
CA THR A 785 16.95 13.26 0.30
C THR A 785 15.81 13.03 1.28
N CYS A 786 15.49 11.77 1.56
CA CYS A 786 14.47 11.42 2.55
C CYS A 786 14.91 11.84 3.95
N ASP A 787 16.18 11.59 4.31
CA ASP A 787 16.72 11.99 5.62
C ASP A 787 16.74 13.51 5.78
N SER A 788 17.13 14.25 4.74
CA SER A 788 17.14 15.73 4.75
C SER A 788 15.73 16.33 4.85
N VAL A 789 14.76 15.77 4.14
CA VAL A 789 13.37 16.23 4.17
C VAL A 789 12.66 15.81 5.46
N ALA A 790 13.17 14.79 6.16
CA ALA A 790 12.57 14.26 7.37
C ALA A 790 12.36 15.33 8.45
N HIS A 791 13.31 16.25 8.56
CA HIS A 791 13.29 17.33 9.54
C HIS A 791 12.10 18.28 9.36
N ILE A 792 11.54 18.40 8.15
CA ILE A 792 10.35 19.23 7.87
C ILE A 792 9.12 18.59 8.51
N TRP A 793 8.82 17.33 8.17
CA TRP A 793 7.62 16.68 8.68
C TRP A 793 7.74 16.38 10.17
N PHE A 794 8.93 16.05 10.68
CA PHE A 794 9.13 15.76 12.09
C PHE A 794 8.81 16.98 12.96
N GLN A 795 9.35 18.15 12.61
CA GLN A 795 9.09 19.39 13.34
C GLN A 795 7.63 19.83 13.21
N TRP A 796 7.05 19.72 12.01
CA TRP A 796 5.65 20.03 11.80
C TRP A 796 4.74 19.11 12.62
N ALA A 797 4.96 17.80 12.57
CA ALA A 797 4.08 16.84 13.21
C ALA A 797 4.13 16.93 14.75
N THR A 798 5.30 17.16 15.33
CA THR A 798 5.51 17.29 16.79
C THR A 798 5.18 18.68 17.34
N TYR A 799 4.75 19.63 16.49
CA TYR A 799 4.66 21.05 16.85
C TYR A 799 6.00 21.66 17.33
N GLY A 800 7.12 20.96 17.13
CA GLY A 800 8.43 21.30 17.68
C GLY A 800 8.60 21.00 19.17
N LEU A 801 7.63 20.34 19.83
CA LEU A 801 7.76 19.87 21.21
C LEU A 801 7.96 18.35 21.22
N PHE A 802 9.11 17.87 21.71
CA PHE A 802 9.39 16.44 21.80
C PHE A 802 10.44 16.13 22.88
N THR A 803 10.41 14.90 23.40
CA THR A 803 11.54 14.31 24.13
C THR A 803 12.72 14.15 23.19
N GLY A 804 13.86 14.71 23.58
CA GLY A 804 15.07 14.65 22.78
C GLY A 804 15.58 16.02 22.34
N PHE A 805 16.50 15.98 21.38
CA PHE A 805 17.36 17.12 21.06
C PHE A 805 17.95 17.02 19.66
N ARG A 806 18.01 18.14 18.92
CA ARG A 806 18.70 18.24 17.62
C ARG A 806 20.06 18.90 17.78
N ARG A 807 21.14 18.16 17.49
CA ARG A 807 22.50 18.69 17.49
C ARG A 807 23.43 17.92 16.57
N LEU A 808 24.33 18.65 15.93
CA LEU A 808 25.44 18.11 15.17
C LEU A 808 26.73 18.23 15.96
N TYR A 809 27.22 17.10 16.44
CA TYR A 809 28.58 16.98 16.91
C TYR A 809 29.46 16.42 15.79
N PHE A 810 30.55 17.11 15.50
CA PHE A 810 31.55 16.71 14.50
C PHE A 810 32.93 16.83 15.11
N THR A 811 33.50 15.69 15.48
CA THR A 811 34.85 15.62 16.06
C THR A 811 35.77 14.93 15.06
N PRO A 812 36.54 15.68 14.26
CA PRO A 812 37.52 15.12 13.34
C PRO A 812 38.75 14.70 14.13
N GLN A 813 38.87 13.39 14.35
CA GLN A 813 39.97 12.79 15.07
C GLN A 813 41.11 12.47 14.12
N VAL A 814 42.33 12.82 14.51
CA VAL A 814 43.54 12.60 13.71
C VAL A 814 44.49 11.71 14.51
N ASP A 815 44.71 10.53 13.99
CA ASP A 815 45.60 9.53 14.59
C ASP A 815 47.06 9.79 14.18
N ASP A 816 47.99 9.12 14.85
CA ASP A 816 49.42 9.01 14.50
C ASP A 816 50.28 10.28 14.61
N MET A 817 49.88 11.28 15.40
CA MET A 817 50.71 12.48 15.54
C MET A 817 52.08 12.16 16.13
N PHE A 818 53.12 12.77 15.54
CA PHE A 818 54.56 12.53 15.72
C PHE A 818 55.13 11.30 15.03
N LEU A 819 54.33 10.36 14.52
CA LEU A 819 54.84 9.23 13.76
C LEU A 819 55.17 9.62 12.32
N THR A 820 55.97 8.77 11.67
CA THR A 820 56.15 8.79 10.22
C THR A 820 55.24 7.73 9.62
N THR A 821 54.31 8.12 8.75
CA THR A 821 53.46 7.16 8.02
C THR A 821 54.07 6.86 6.66
N SER A 822 54.28 5.59 6.36
CA SER A 822 54.70 5.13 5.04
C SER A 822 53.49 5.07 4.10
N GLY A 823 53.51 5.85 3.00
CA GLY A 823 52.55 5.78 1.90
C GLY A 823 53.20 5.28 0.61
N ASN A 824 52.47 5.17 -0.50
CA ASN A 824 53.05 4.91 -1.83
C ASN A 824 52.86 6.13 -2.74
N ASN A 825 53.84 6.45 -3.59
CA ASN A 825 53.70 7.51 -4.57
C ASN A 825 52.91 7.12 -5.83
N GLU A 826 52.79 8.04 -6.78
CA GLU A 826 52.15 7.87 -8.10
C GLU A 826 52.69 6.66 -8.90
N ASN A 827 53.89 6.18 -8.56
CA ASN A 827 54.54 5.02 -9.18
C ASN A 827 54.51 3.76 -8.28
N GLY A 828 53.79 3.78 -7.17
CA GLY A 828 53.75 2.68 -6.21
C GLY A 828 55.02 2.54 -5.35
N ILE A 829 55.85 3.58 -5.26
CA ILE A 829 57.08 3.59 -4.45
C ILE A 829 56.76 4.11 -3.05
N ALA A 830 57.21 3.41 -2.01
CA ALA A 830 57.03 3.86 -0.64
C ALA A 830 57.62 5.28 -0.42
N VAL A 831 56.82 6.20 0.10
CA VAL A 831 57.25 7.53 0.54
C VAL A 831 56.79 7.72 1.98
N ASP A 832 57.78 7.82 2.86
CA ASP A 832 57.58 8.16 4.25
C ASP A 832 57.22 9.63 4.39
N PHE A 833 56.16 9.92 5.16
CA PHE A 833 55.72 11.29 5.43
C PHE A 833 55.49 11.50 6.92
N ARG A 834 55.94 12.65 7.41
CA ARG A 834 55.69 13.14 8.77
C ARG A 834 55.32 14.62 8.70
N LEU A 835 54.26 15.00 9.42
CA LEU A 835 53.83 16.40 9.49
C LEU A 835 54.93 17.36 9.94
N SER A 836 54.88 18.57 9.40
CA SER A 836 55.75 19.68 9.78
C SER A 836 55.00 20.73 10.61
N PRO A 837 55.72 21.61 11.33
CA PRO A 837 55.12 22.79 11.95
C PRO A 837 54.34 23.68 10.97
N ASP A 838 54.78 23.75 9.71
CA ASP A 838 54.13 24.59 8.70
C ASP A 838 52.76 24.02 8.30
N ASP A 839 52.62 22.68 8.25
CA ASP A 839 51.32 22.04 8.03
C ASP A 839 50.35 22.36 9.19
N MET A 840 50.85 22.30 10.43
CA MET A 840 50.04 22.60 11.61
C MET A 840 49.66 24.08 11.68
N GLN A 841 50.56 24.98 11.29
CA GLN A 841 50.23 26.41 11.15
C GLN A 841 49.14 26.63 10.10
N GLY A 842 49.19 25.93 8.97
CA GLY A 842 48.14 25.97 7.95
C GLY A 842 46.75 25.58 8.49
N LEU A 843 46.69 24.64 9.43
CA LEU A 843 45.43 24.28 10.11
C LEU A 843 44.98 25.33 11.12
N ILE A 844 45.90 25.89 11.90
CA ILE A 844 45.62 26.99 12.85
C ILE A 844 45.00 28.19 12.12
N ASP A 845 45.50 28.49 10.92
CA ASP A 845 45.00 29.59 10.10
C ASP A 845 43.66 29.24 9.42
N TRP A 846 43.46 27.97 9.05
CA TRP A 846 42.26 27.50 8.36
C TRP A 846 41.05 27.31 9.28
N GLN A 847 41.22 26.81 10.51
CA GLN A 847 40.10 26.53 11.43
C GLN A 847 39.21 27.77 11.69
N PRO A 848 39.74 28.97 12.00
CA PRO A 848 38.90 30.17 12.15
C PRO A 848 38.17 30.55 10.85
N ASP A 849 38.82 30.36 9.70
CA ASP A 849 38.25 30.68 8.38
C ASP A 849 37.08 29.76 8.01
N VAL A 850 37.18 28.45 8.26
CA VAL A 850 36.06 27.53 8.06
C VAL A 850 34.93 27.81 9.03
N ASN A 851 35.24 28.08 10.30
CA ASN A 851 34.24 28.41 11.32
C ASN A 851 33.45 29.69 11.01
N ALA A 852 34.10 30.72 10.48
CA ALA A 852 33.44 31.95 10.08
C ALA A 852 32.43 31.77 8.93
N ARG A 853 32.52 30.68 8.18
CA ARG A 853 31.62 30.33 7.07
C ARG A 853 30.52 29.34 7.45
N MET A 854 30.62 28.71 8.61
CA MET A 854 29.59 27.80 9.13
C MET A 854 28.43 28.57 9.77
N PRO A 855 27.27 27.91 10.01
CA PRO A 855 26.16 28.54 10.71
C PRO A 855 26.56 29.09 12.09
N SER A 856 25.90 30.18 12.50
CA SER A 856 26.20 30.87 13.76
C SER A 856 26.23 29.92 14.96
N GLY A 857 27.28 30.03 15.78
CA GLY A 857 27.51 29.15 16.93
C GLY A 857 28.30 27.88 16.61
N SER A 858 28.70 27.64 15.36
CA SER A 858 29.56 26.51 15.00
C SER A 858 31.00 26.68 15.52
N ASN A 859 31.66 25.56 15.79
CA ASN A 859 33.07 25.48 16.16
C ASN A 859 33.66 24.12 15.75
N ILE A 860 34.42 24.08 14.67
CA ILE A 860 35.16 22.93 14.14
C ILE A 860 36.61 23.07 14.60
N THR A 861 37.10 22.06 15.31
CA THR A 861 38.48 21.95 15.80
C THR A 861 38.94 20.50 15.65
N PHE A 862 40.19 20.26 15.27
CA PHE A 862 40.73 18.89 15.24
C PHE A 862 41.04 18.38 16.65
N GLU A 863 40.72 17.11 16.88
CA GLU A 863 41.19 16.35 18.04
C GLU A 863 42.26 15.38 17.59
N ILE A 864 43.42 15.39 18.25
CA ILE A 864 44.63 14.73 17.76
C ILE A 864 45.09 13.68 18.77
N GLY A 865 45.18 12.43 18.29
CA GLY A 865 45.85 11.32 18.94
C GLY A 865 47.36 11.38 18.68
N PHE A 866 48.18 11.36 19.73
CA PHE A 866 49.64 11.46 19.59
C PHE A 866 50.38 10.24 20.14
N ASN A 867 51.57 10.02 19.58
CA ASN A 867 52.47 8.91 19.89
C ASN A 867 53.86 9.44 20.27
N GLY A 868 54.17 9.42 21.56
CA GLY A 868 55.40 10.01 22.06
C GLY A 868 56.70 9.38 21.55
N ASN A 869 56.71 8.11 21.16
CA ASN A 869 57.90 7.44 20.61
C ASN A 869 58.34 8.07 19.29
N GLY A 870 57.41 8.59 18.49
CA GLY A 870 57.73 9.31 17.26
C GLY A 870 58.54 10.59 17.48
N VAL A 871 58.51 11.17 18.68
CA VAL A 871 59.45 12.24 19.07
C VAL A 871 60.82 11.66 19.40
N MET A 872 60.84 10.53 20.11
CA MET A 872 62.08 9.83 20.49
C MET A 872 62.87 9.39 19.24
N GLU A 873 62.18 8.90 18.21
CA GLU A 873 62.76 8.49 16.92
C GLU A 873 63.54 9.62 16.23
N ILE A 874 63.08 10.87 16.36
CA ILE A 874 63.73 12.03 15.75
C ILE A 874 64.98 12.47 16.55
N ILE A 875 64.93 12.35 17.88
CA ILE A 875 66.02 12.84 18.75
C ILE A 875 67.09 11.78 19.04
N SER A 876 66.80 10.51 18.73
CA SER A 876 67.69 9.38 18.95
C SER A 876 68.89 9.45 18.00
N THR A 877 70.01 9.93 18.52
CA THR A 877 71.32 9.88 17.84
C THR A 877 72.14 8.63 18.24
N THR A 878 71.62 7.83 19.18
CA THR A 878 72.10 6.54 19.67
C THR A 878 70.93 5.79 20.33
N VAL A 879 70.98 4.45 20.33
CA VAL A 879 69.98 3.43 20.72
C VAL A 879 69.38 3.55 22.15
N ASP A 880 69.60 4.66 22.87
CA ASP A 880 69.30 4.79 24.30
C ASP A 880 67.91 5.41 24.60
N TYR A 881 67.23 6.02 23.62
CA TYR A 881 65.96 6.75 23.81
C TYR A 881 64.75 6.13 23.13
N THR A 882 64.96 5.32 22.07
CA THR A 882 63.88 4.79 21.22
C THR A 882 63.55 3.35 21.56
N LEU A 883 62.25 3.07 21.62
CA LEU A 883 61.76 1.71 21.52
C LEU A 883 61.67 1.35 20.04
N ASP A 884 62.63 0.55 19.58
CA ASP A 884 62.74 0.07 18.20
C ASP A 884 62.38 -1.41 18.15
N PHE A 885 61.07 -1.68 18.13
CA PHE A 885 60.50 -2.99 17.85
C PHE A 885 59.35 -2.82 16.85
N ASP A 886 59.06 -3.87 16.08
CA ASP A 886 57.94 -3.87 15.15
C ASP A 886 56.60 -3.89 15.93
N PRO A 887 55.83 -2.79 15.90
CA PRO A 887 54.60 -2.65 16.69
C PRO A 887 53.46 -3.56 16.20
N ASP A 888 53.58 -4.14 15.00
CA ASP A 888 52.55 -4.99 14.39
C ASP A 888 52.71 -6.48 14.74
N LEU A 889 53.77 -6.88 15.46
CA LEU A 889 54.02 -8.28 15.85
C LEU A 889 52.91 -8.90 16.73
N THR A 890 52.12 -8.04 17.37
CA THR A 890 50.96 -8.39 18.21
C THR A 890 49.64 -8.37 17.44
N ASP A 891 49.66 -8.09 16.14
CA ASP A 891 48.45 -8.10 15.33
C ASP A 891 47.91 -9.52 15.09
N THR A 892 46.60 -9.61 14.94
CA THR A 892 45.86 -10.86 14.81
C THR A 892 44.68 -10.67 13.86
N ALA A 893 43.91 -11.74 13.61
CA ALA A 893 42.66 -11.59 12.88
C ALA A 893 41.73 -10.57 13.55
N LEU A 894 41.00 -9.79 12.75
CA LEU A 894 40.03 -8.82 13.25
C LEU A 894 39.05 -9.46 14.23
N ASN A 895 38.82 -8.77 15.36
CA ASN A 895 37.93 -9.20 16.44
C ASN A 895 38.36 -10.49 17.16
N TRP A 896 39.62 -10.93 17.01
CA TRP A 896 40.13 -12.06 17.77
C TRP A 896 40.14 -11.76 19.28
N LYS A 897 39.45 -12.59 20.05
CA LYS A 897 39.42 -12.49 21.51
C LYS A 897 40.64 -13.15 22.12
N LYS A 898 41.52 -12.36 22.72
CA LYS A 898 42.74 -12.88 23.38
C LYS A 898 42.38 -13.74 24.60
N PRO A 899 42.95 -14.96 24.75
CA PRO A 899 42.92 -15.68 26.02
C PRO A 899 43.54 -14.84 27.15
N LEU A 900 42.85 -14.77 28.30
CA LEU A 900 43.32 -13.96 29.42
C LEU A 900 44.63 -14.51 30.01
N GLY A 901 45.56 -13.61 30.35
CA GLY A 901 46.86 -13.94 30.92
C GLY A 901 47.91 -14.42 29.92
N THR A 902 47.56 -14.52 28.63
CA THR A 902 48.53 -14.79 27.55
C THR A 902 48.93 -13.48 26.86
N GLY A 903 49.70 -13.57 25.77
CA GLY A 903 50.11 -12.43 24.96
C GLY A 903 51.62 -12.24 24.92
N LEU A 904 52.07 -11.35 24.04
CA LEU A 904 53.47 -11.01 23.86
C LEU A 904 53.84 -9.79 24.71
N THR A 905 55.07 -9.81 25.22
CA THR A 905 55.74 -8.68 25.85
C THR A 905 56.87 -8.26 24.90
N LEU A 906 56.70 -7.14 24.22
CA LEU A 906 57.68 -6.54 23.31
C LEU A 906 58.51 -5.48 24.03
N TRP A 907 57.95 -4.82 25.05
CA TRP A 907 58.66 -3.81 25.81
C TRP A 907 59.87 -4.41 26.53
N PRO A 908 61.06 -3.78 26.42
CA PRO A 908 62.22 -4.17 27.21
C PRO A 908 61.98 -3.86 28.70
N ALA A 909 62.81 -4.44 29.56
CA ALA A 909 62.74 -4.15 30.99
C ALA A 909 62.91 -2.64 31.25
N LEU A 910 62.00 -2.02 31.99
CA LEU A 910 61.97 -0.55 32.15
C LEU A 910 63.27 0.05 32.70
N ASN A 911 64.06 -0.73 33.46
CA ASN A 911 65.36 -0.31 33.98
C ASN A 911 66.45 -0.19 32.91
N THR A 912 66.21 -0.62 31.68
CA THR A 912 67.11 -0.47 30.53
C THR A 912 66.77 0.75 29.67
N LEU A 913 65.66 1.45 29.95
CA LEU A 913 65.23 2.61 29.17
C LEU A 913 65.71 3.92 29.80
N ASN A 914 66.13 4.88 28.98
CA ASN A 914 66.35 6.23 29.46
C ASN A 914 65.01 6.91 29.75
N THR A 915 64.69 7.03 31.04
CA THR A 915 63.48 7.67 31.52
C THR A 915 63.69 9.16 31.82
N THR A 916 64.63 9.86 31.20
CA THR A 916 64.82 11.32 31.34
C THR A 916 65.08 11.94 29.98
N TRP A 917 64.08 12.62 29.42
CA TRP A 917 64.12 13.09 28.03
C TRP A 917 64.73 14.49 27.85
N GLY A 918 64.71 15.33 28.88
CA GLY A 918 65.51 16.57 28.97
C GLY A 918 65.40 17.55 27.78
N PRO A 919 66.42 18.42 27.57
CA PRO A 919 66.45 19.39 26.46
C PRO A 919 66.49 18.77 25.05
N ALA A 920 66.79 17.47 24.93
CA ALA A 920 66.95 16.80 23.63
C ALA A 920 65.66 16.81 22.81
N LEU A 921 64.49 16.80 23.47
CA LEU A 921 63.17 16.89 22.82
C LEU A 921 63.03 18.12 21.91
N SER A 922 63.74 19.22 22.22
CA SER A 922 63.73 20.44 21.39
C SER A 922 64.34 20.26 20.00
N ALA A 923 65.08 19.17 19.74
CA ALA A 923 65.58 18.85 18.42
C ALA A 923 64.45 18.43 17.45
N ASP A 924 63.32 17.90 17.97
CA ASP A 924 62.12 17.72 17.16
C ASP A 924 61.39 19.06 17.03
N ARG A 925 61.30 19.52 15.77
CA ARG A 925 60.63 20.78 15.41
C ARG A 925 59.14 20.74 15.76
N LEU A 926 58.50 19.59 15.64
CA LEU A 926 57.07 19.45 15.92
C LEU A 926 56.79 19.44 17.43
N TYR A 927 57.64 18.77 18.22
CA TYR A 927 57.59 18.88 19.69
C TYR A 927 57.74 20.34 20.13
N SER A 928 58.77 21.02 19.62
CA SER A 928 59.04 22.43 19.95
C SER A 928 57.92 23.39 19.54
N PHE A 929 57.17 23.05 18.48
CA PHE A 929 56.03 23.83 18.03
C PHE A 929 54.88 23.81 19.05
N PHE A 930 54.68 22.70 19.76
CA PHE A 930 53.58 22.54 20.71
C PHE A 930 53.96 22.71 22.18
N ALA A 931 55.25 22.69 22.52
CA ALA A 931 55.74 22.78 23.89
C ALA A 931 56.04 24.23 24.35
N GLY A 932 56.33 24.37 25.64
CA GLY A 932 56.89 25.60 26.21
C GLY A 932 55.99 26.84 26.08
N SER A 933 56.57 27.98 25.68
CA SER A 933 55.83 29.25 25.55
C SER A 933 54.83 29.29 24.39
N ASN A 934 54.84 28.29 23.50
CA ASN A 934 53.99 28.28 22.31
C ASN A 934 52.59 27.71 22.56
N ILE A 935 52.36 27.05 23.71
CA ILE A 935 51.12 26.33 24.03
C ILE A 935 49.86 27.17 23.79
N SER A 936 49.86 28.45 24.18
CA SER A 936 48.70 29.34 24.06
C SER A 936 48.39 29.81 22.63
N THR A 937 49.33 29.59 21.70
CA THR A 937 49.22 29.98 20.29
C THR A 937 49.15 28.79 19.34
N THR A 938 49.60 27.60 19.77
CA THR A 938 49.64 26.39 18.94
C THR A 938 48.84 25.24 19.55
N ALA A 939 49.29 24.63 20.65
CA ALA A 939 48.69 23.42 21.21
C ALA A 939 47.22 23.62 21.61
N ASN A 940 46.87 24.78 22.18
CA ASN A 940 45.49 25.10 22.58
C ASN A 940 44.53 25.37 21.41
N LYS A 941 45.01 25.29 20.16
CA LYS A 941 44.19 25.39 18.95
C LYS A 941 43.62 24.05 18.50
N PHE A 942 44.01 22.98 19.18
CA PHE A 942 43.60 21.60 18.94
C PHE A 942 43.14 20.97 20.25
N LEU A 943 42.37 19.89 20.15
CA LEU A 943 42.10 18.99 21.27
C LEU A 943 43.07 17.82 21.20
N TRP A 944 43.43 17.24 22.34
CA TRP A 944 44.48 16.22 22.42
C TRP A 944 44.05 15.01 23.24
N THR A 945 44.41 13.84 22.73
CA THR A 945 44.15 12.53 23.35
C THR A 945 45.34 11.60 23.15
N SER A 946 45.47 10.57 23.98
CA SER A 946 46.53 9.58 23.80
C SER A 946 46.22 8.64 22.63
N HIS A 947 47.25 8.29 21.86
CA HIS A 947 47.19 7.23 20.86
C HIS A 947 48.19 6.09 21.12
N THR A 948 48.48 5.82 22.41
CA THR A 948 49.63 5.03 22.91
C THR A 948 50.99 5.67 22.62
N PHE A 949 52.08 5.15 23.19
CA PHE A 949 53.40 5.74 23.07
C PHE A 949 54.09 5.32 21.77
N THR A 950 54.15 4.02 21.48
CA THR A 950 54.88 3.45 20.34
C THR A 950 53.99 3.08 19.16
N HIS A 951 52.66 3.16 19.33
CA HIS A 951 51.68 2.59 18.39
C HIS A 951 51.67 1.04 18.38
N GLU A 952 52.15 0.36 19.44
CA GLU A 952 52.03 -1.11 19.56
C GLU A 952 50.56 -1.58 19.43
N ILE A 953 50.32 -2.55 18.53
CA ILE A 953 49.00 -3.17 18.37
C ILE A 953 48.61 -3.93 19.65
N LEU A 954 47.43 -3.66 20.18
CA LEU A 954 46.98 -4.17 21.47
C LEU A 954 46.22 -5.50 21.36
N ASN A 955 46.14 -6.14 20.19
CA ASN A 955 45.33 -7.34 19.97
C ASN A 955 45.84 -8.57 20.75
N ASN A 956 47.13 -8.87 20.67
CA ASN A 956 47.78 -9.96 21.42
C ASN A 956 48.84 -9.47 22.42
N ASN A 957 48.78 -8.21 22.82
CA ASN A 957 49.76 -7.66 23.76
C ASN A 957 49.48 -8.06 25.22
N SER A 958 50.50 -7.95 26.05
CA SER A 958 50.42 -8.21 27.49
C SER A 958 49.87 -7.00 28.27
N TYR A 959 49.34 -7.24 29.47
CA TYR A 959 48.89 -6.17 30.38
C TYR A 959 50.01 -5.15 30.67
N SER A 960 51.24 -5.61 30.88
CA SER A 960 52.37 -4.74 31.20
C SER A 960 52.67 -3.76 30.08
N ASP A 961 52.58 -4.22 28.84
CA ASP A 961 52.92 -3.42 27.67
C ASP A 961 51.85 -2.36 27.45
N THR A 962 50.57 -2.71 27.56
CA THR A 962 49.48 -1.70 27.55
C THR A 962 49.67 -0.64 28.64
N ILE A 963 50.08 -1.02 29.85
CA ILE A 963 50.37 -0.04 30.92
C ILE A 963 51.57 0.83 30.57
N ASN A 964 52.63 0.28 29.99
CA ASN A 964 53.82 1.03 29.60
C ASN A 964 53.51 2.03 28.49
N GLU A 965 52.76 1.59 27.47
CA GLU A 965 52.23 2.42 26.39
C GLU A 965 51.51 3.67 26.92
N LEU A 966 50.64 3.51 27.92
CA LEU A 966 49.97 4.65 28.56
C LEU A 966 50.91 5.49 29.41
N THR A 967 51.69 4.84 30.27
CA THR A 967 52.55 5.51 31.24
C THR A 967 53.52 6.47 30.55
N PHE A 968 54.19 6.01 29.48
CA PHE A 968 55.16 6.82 28.76
C PHE A 968 54.48 7.92 27.94
N ASN A 969 53.34 7.64 27.30
CA ASN A 969 52.66 8.67 26.51
C ASN A 969 52.07 9.80 27.38
N PHE A 970 51.43 9.44 28.50
CA PHE A 970 50.93 10.43 29.48
C PHE A 970 52.05 11.20 30.15
N ARG A 971 53.21 10.56 30.34
CA ARG A 971 54.39 11.25 30.83
C ARG A 971 54.80 12.36 29.86
N LEU A 972 54.82 12.11 28.54
CA LEU A 972 55.14 13.16 27.56
C LEU A 972 54.14 14.31 27.58
N ALA A 973 52.85 14.03 27.82
CA ALA A 973 51.83 15.06 28.00
C ALA A 973 51.95 15.86 29.31
N SER A 974 52.71 15.38 30.30
CA SER A 974 52.78 15.98 31.63
C SER A 974 53.38 17.39 31.65
N LYS A 975 53.25 18.08 32.79
CA LYS A 975 53.85 19.40 33.06
C LYS A 975 55.36 19.45 32.87
N GLU A 976 56.05 18.31 32.90
CA GLU A 976 57.50 18.23 32.72
C GLU A 976 57.92 18.48 31.26
N TYR A 977 57.07 18.13 30.30
CA TYR A 977 57.41 18.16 28.87
C TYR A 977 56.42 19.03 28.08
N LEU A 978 55.34 18.45 27.53
CA LEU A 978 54.38 19.19 26.70
C LEU A 978 53.48 20.14 27.50
N ASN A 979 53.31 19.90 28.81
CA ASN A 979 52.46 20.69 29.70
C ASN A 979 50.99 20.78 29.24
N TRP A 980 50.47 19.64 28.77
CA TRP A 980 49.06 19.47 28.39
C TRP A 980 48.23 18.91 29.54
N ASP A 981 48.84 18.15 30.46
CA ASP A 981 48.13 17.61 31.62
C ASP A 981 47.49 18.72 32.49
N GLY A 982 46.17 18.60 32.68
CA GLY A 982 45.33 19.59 33.35
C GLY A 982 44.85 20.77 32.51
N GLN A 983 45.19 20.85 31.22
CA GLN A 983 44.66 21.86 30.29
C GLN A 983 43.26 21.46 29.79
N GLU A 984 42.40 22.44 29.48
CA GLU A 984 41.04 22.18 29.00
C GLU A 984 41.00 21.41 27.67
N PHE A 985 42.02 21.60 26.83
CA PHE A 985 42.14 20.93 25.53
C PHE A 985 42.68 19.49 25.62
N TRP A 986 43.08 19.03 26.82
CA TRP A 986 43.61 17.70 27.05
C TRP A 986 42.52 16.76 27.60
N ASN A 987 42.42 15.56 27.03
CA ASN A 987 41.59 14.50 27.58
C ASN A 987 42.48 13.39 28.16
N ASN A 988 42.19 13.00 29.40
CA ASN A 988 42.89 11.93 30.12
C ASN A 988 41.97 10.75 30.52
N LYS A 989 40.73 10.72 30.02
CA LYS A 989 39.73 9.71 30.35
C LYS A 989 39.40 8.80 29.18
N THR A 990 39.70 9.20 27.97
CA THR A 990 39.45 8.40 26.77
C THR A 990 40.70 8.34 25.91
N MET A 991 40.75 7.42 24.96
CA MET A 991 41.88 7.34 24.03
C MET A 991 41.45 6.87 22.65
N ILE A 992 42.36 6.97 21.70
CA ILE A 992 42.26 6.27 20.42
C ILE A 992 43.24 5.10 20.51
N THR A 993 42.79 3.87 20.32
CA THR A 993 43.71 2.70 20.34
C THR A 993 44.40 2.54 18.98
N PRO A 994 45.70 2.22 18.93
CA PRO A 994 46.46 2.03 17.69
C PRO A 994 45.81 0.95 16.84
N GLY A 995 45.53 1.22 15.57
CA GLY A 995 44.85 0.29 14.66
C GLY A 995 43.46 -0.20 15.12
N ILE A 996 42.77 0.51 16.02
CA ILE A 996 41.50 0.07 16.65
C ILE A 996 41.63 -1.35 17.24
N SER A 997 42.76 -1.58 17.90
CA SER A 997 43.16 -2.86 18.48
C SER A 997 42.89 -2.94 19.98
N GLY A 998 42.99 -4.14 20.54
CA GLY A 998 42.85 -4.38 21.99
C GLY A 998 41.41 -4.33 22.52
N LEU A 999 40.43 -3.96 21.71
CA LEU A 999 39.01 -3.96 22.07
C LEU A 999 38.44 -5.37 22.37
N PHE A 1000 39.19 -6.42 22.04
CA PHE A 1000 38.87 -7.83 22.34
C PHE A 1000 39.99 -8.51 23.17
N ASN A 1001 40.90 -7.71 23.72
CA ASN A 1001 41.94 -8.16 24.63
C ASN A 1001 41.58 -7.72 26.05
N GLY A 1002 41.04 -8.65 26.85
CA GLY A 1002 40.60 -8.33 28.21
C GLY A 1002 41.71 -7.85 29.15
N ASP A 1003 42.97 -8.24 28.91
CA ASP A 1003 44.10 -7.71 29.70
C ASP A 1003 44.46 -6.28 29.29
N ALA A 1004 44.37 -5.94 28.01
CA ALA A 1004 44.56 -4.56 27.55
C ALA A 1004 43.45 -3.68 28.11
N LEU A 1005 42.17 -4.07 27.97
CA LEU A 1005 41.03 -3.32 28.52
C LEU A 1005 41.15 -3.15 30.05
N ARG A 1006 41.63 -4.17 30.76
CA ARG A 1006 41.94 -4.06 32.21
C ARG A 1006 43.02 -3.01 32.45
N ALA A 1007 44.14 -3.06 31.72
CA ALA A 1007 45.22 -2.08 31.85
C ALA A 1007 44.74 -0.64 31.58
N LEU A 1008 43.93 -0.44 30.53
CA LEU A 1008 43.31 0.85 30.23
C LEU A 1008 42.47 1.35 31.43
N SER A 1009 41.60 0.48 31.95
CA SER A 1009 40.71 0.82 33.06
C SER A 1009 41.45 1.13 34.36
N ASP A 1010 42.46 0.32 34.70
CA ASP A 1010 43.32 0.48 35.89
C ASP A 1010 44.15 1.77 35.83
N PHE A 1011 44.58 2.19 34.63
CA PHE A 1011 45.26 3.47 34.42
C PHE A 1011 44.30 4.68 34.53
N GLY A 1012 42.99 4.45 34.37
CA GLY A 1012 41.96 5.48 34.48
C GLY A 1012 41.29 5.88 33.16
N ILE A 1013 41.61 5.21 32.06
CA ILE A 1013 40.90 5.33 30.78
C ILE A 1013 39.55 4.60 30.90
N LYS A 1014 38.47 5.25 30.46
CA LYS A 1014 37.09 4.79 30.59
C LYS A 1014 36.45 4.43 29.26
N SER A 1015 36.94 5.01 28.16
CA SER A 1015 36.49 4.66 26.83
C SER A 1015 37.59 4.72 25.78
N ALA A 1016 37.35 4.02 24.68
CA ALA A 1016 38.08 4.18 23.44
C ALA A 1016 37.11 4.25 22.26
N VAL A 1017 37.61 4.61 21.09
CA VAL A 1017 36.81 4.59 19.86
C VAL A 1017 36.84 3.23 19.18
N GLY A 1018 35.71 2.86 18.57
CA GLY A 1018 35.55 1.67 17.73
C GLY A 1018 35.69 2.00 16.24
N ASP A 1019 35.06 1.19 15.40
CA ASP A 1019 35.08 1.32 13.94
C ASP A 1019 33.70 0.96 13.38
N SER A 1020 33.03 1.94 12.77
CA SER A 1020 31.67 1.77 12.25
C SER A 1020 31.56 0.77 11.09
N SER A 1021 32.67 0.34 10.50
CA SER A 1021 32.69 -0.76 9.51
C SER A 1021 32.70 -2.15 10.16
N ARG A 1022 32.92 -2.23 11.48
CA ARG A 1022 32.99 -3.45 12.28
C ARG A 1022 31.80 -3.50 13.25
N PRO A 1023 30.70 -4.22 12.91
CA PRO A 1023 29.50 -4.29 13.75
C PRO A 1023 29.77 -4.75 15.20
N GLN A 1024 30.82 -5.55 15.42
CA GLN A 1024 31.23 -6.02 16.75
C GLN A 1024 31.77 -4.90 17.66
N THR A 1025 32.05 -3.72 17.12
CA THR A 1025 32.47 -2.52 17.87
C THR A 1025 31.35 -1.48 17.98
N MET A 1026 30.13 -1.84 17.57
CA MET A 1026 28.95 -1.00 17.60
C MET A 1026 27.89 -1.58 18.52
N ASN A 1027 27.02 -0.72 19.05
CA ASN A 1027 25.82 -1.17 19.76
C ASN A 1027 24.84 -1.84 18.78
N ALA A 1028 24.31 -3.02 19.12
CA ALA A 1028 23.42 -3.76 18.24
C ALA A 1028 22.02 -3.14 18.14
N ASP A 1029 21.54 -2.49 19.22
CA ASP A 1029 20.19 -1.92 19.28
C ASP A 1029 20.12 -0.54 18.63
N ARG A 1030 21.13 0.31 18.90
CA ARG A 1030 21.20 1.70 18.42
C ARG A 1030 22.61 2.05 17.91
N PRO A 1031 23.05 1.49 16.77
CA PRO A 1031 24.44 1.60 16.29
C PRO A 1031 24.94 3.02 16.03
N LEU A 1032 24.04 3.96 15.68
CA LEU A 1032 24.41 5.36 15.40
C LEU A 1032 24.46 6.25 16.64
N TYR A 1033 23.83 5.84 17.74
CA TYR A 1033 23.46 6.75 18.83
C TYR A 1033 23.97 6.31 20.19
N TRP A 1034 24.19 5.00 20.38
CA TRP A 1034 24.57 4.43 21.65
C TRP A 1034 26.02 3.94 21.64
N PRO A 1035 26.71 4.01 22.78
CA PRO A 1035 27.99 3.35 22.93
C PRO A 1035 27.79 1.82 23.01
N LEU A 1036 28.86 1.08 22.74
CA LEU A 1036 28.95 -0.34 23.08
C LEU A 1036 29.64 -0.47 24.44
N TYR A 1037 29.02 -1.19 25.38
CA TYR A 1037 29.71 -1.64 26.58
C TYR A 1037 30.33 -3.01 26.31
N THR A 1038 31.61 -3.13 26.59
CA THR A 1038 32.34 -4.42 26.53
C THR A 1038 31.78 -5.40 27.56
N THR A 1039 31.86 -6.69 27.25
CA THR A 1039 31.45 -7.77 28.15
C THR A 1039 32.57 -8.80 28.34
N MET A 1040 32.55 -9.52 29.46
CA MET A 1040 33.47 -10.66 29.67
C MET A 1040 33.40 -11.69 28.54
N GLU A 1041 32.19 -11.92 27.99
CA GLU A 1041 31.96 -12.91 26.94
C GLU A 1041 32.54 -12.48 25.59
N ALA A 1042 32.23 -11.28 25.12
CA ALA A 1042 32.68 -10.83 23.80
C ALA A 1042 34.13 -10.32 23.84
N ASN A 1043 34.50 -9.55 24.87
CA ASN A 1043 35.74 -8.76 24.89
C ASN A 1043 36.78 -9.28 25.89
N GLY A 1044 36.36 -10.08 26.87
CA GLY A 1044 37.23 -10.53 27.97
C GLY A 1044 37.36 -9.53 29.11
N PHE A 1045 36.61 -8.43 29.07
CA PHE A 1045 36.52 -7.40 30.11
C PHE A 1045 35.11 -6.79 30.07
N ASP A 1046 34.52 -6.49 31.23
CA ASP A 1046 33.15 -5.97 31.35
C ASP A 1046 33.14 -4.49 31.74
N GLY A 1047 32.31 -3.70 31.05
CA GLY A 1047 32.03 -2.31 31.43
C GLY A 1047 32.96 -1.22 30.85
N PHE A 1048 33.96 -1.58 30.03
CA PHE A 1048 34.70 -0.58 29.24
C PHE A 1048 33.84 -0.06 28.07
N ILE A 1049 33.91 1.23 27.75
CA ILE A 1049 33.06 1.87 26.75
C ILE A 1049 33.77 1.95 25.39
N ILE A 1050 33.08 1.53 24.33
CA ILE A 1050 33.51 1.70 22.95
C ILE A 1050 32.57 2.71 22.28
N LEU A 1051 33.11 3.85 21.88
CA LEU A 1051 32.40 4.89 21.14
C LEU A 1051 32.53 4.62 19.63
N PRO A 1052 31.45 4.36 18.88
CA PRO A 1052 31.56 4.10 17.45
C PRO A 1052 32.15 5.31 16.71
N ARG A 1053 33.12 5.09 15.81
CA ARG A 1053 33.81 6.12 15.03
C ARG A 1053 33.69 5.83 13.54
N GLN A 1054 33.49 6.87 12.75
CA GLN A 1054 33.27 6.77 11.31
C GLN A 1054 34.56 6.55 10.55
N VAL A 1055 34.50 5.63 9.60
CA VAL A 1055 35.57 5.39 8.64
C VAL A 1055 35.26 6.06 7.30
N LEU A 1056 36.32 6.58 6.68
CA LEU A 1056 36.28 7.31 5.42
C LEU A 1056 37.03 6.54 4.34
N ASN A 1057 36.73 6.82 3.08
CA ASN A 1057 37.62 6.51 1.97
C ASN A 1057 38.75 7.56 1.82
N ILE A 1058 39.12 8.23 2.92
CA ILE A 1058 40.33 9.04 3.05
C ILE A 1058 41.29 8.22 3.90
N TYR A 1059 42.25 7.57 3.25
CA TYR A 1059 42.99 6.48 3.89
C TYR A 1059 44.12 6.97 4.80
N PHE A 1060 44.42 6.16 5.81
CA PHE A 1060 45.38 6.48 6.87
C PHE A 1060 46.79 6.78 6.36
N ASN A 1061 47.23 6.06 5.33
CA ASN A 1061 48.56 6.15 4.74
C ASN A 1061 48.61 7.03 3.48
N CYS A 1062 47.62 7.91 3.28
CA CYS A 1062 47.54 8.79 2.12
C CYS A 1062 47.76 10.26 2.50
N THR A 1063 48.62 10.94 1.72
CA THR A 1063 49.02 12.34 1.98
C THR A 1063 48.51 13.33 0.94
N ASN A 1064 47.98 12.84 -0.18
CA ASN A 1064 47.46 13.67 -1.27
C ASN A 1064 46.38 12.92 -2.07
N GLN A 1065 45.75 13.64 -3.00
CA GLN A 1065 44.61 13.16 -3.79
C GLN A 1065 44.94 11.92 -4.64
N GLU A 1066 46.15 11.88 -5.21
CA GLU A 1066 46.53 10.84 -6.14
C GLU A 1066 46.74 9.50 -5.42
N TYR A 1067 47.41 9.52 -4.27
CA TYR A 1067 47.71 8.30 -3.52
C TYR A 1067 46.42 7.66 -2.99
N ASP A 1068 45.51 8.51 -2.51
CA ASP A 1068 44.19 8.10 -2.06
C ASP A 1068 43.39 7.44 -3.21
N ALA A 1069 43.43 8.03 -4.41
CA ALA A 1069 42.81 7.45 -5.59
C ALA A 1069 43.44 6.12 -6.03
N VAL A 1070 44.77 6.00 -6.00
CA VAL A 1070 45.47 4.74 -6.32
C VAL A 1070 45.03 3.63 -5.37
N LEU A 1071 45.01 3.91 -4.06
CA LEU A 1071 44.62 2.94 -3.04
C LEU A 1071 43.13 2.55 -3.17
N TYR A 1072 42.24 3.51 -3.36
CA TYR A 1072 40.82 3.26 -3.60
C TYR A 1072 40.59 2.32 -4.79
N ASN A 1073 41.24 2.60 -5.93
CA ASN A 1073 41.11 1.76 -7.13
C ASN A 1073 41.69 0.36 -6.93
N ALA A 1074 42.77 0.23 -6.16
CA ALA A 1074 43.36 -1.07 -5.81
C ALA A 1074 42.44 -1.90 -4.92
N ILE A 1075 41.81 -1.29 -3.90
CA ILE A 1075 40.88 -1.95 -2.98
C ILE A 1075 39.62 -2.41 -3.72
N TYR A 1076 38.97 -1.52 -4.45
CA TYR A 1076 37.67 -1.78 -5.09
C TYR A 1076 37.79 -2.39 -6.49
N LYS A 1077 39.00 -2.53 -7.03
CA LYS A 1077 39.29 -3.14 -8.34
C LYS A 1077 38.45 -2.56 -9.48
N LEU A 1078 38.21 -1.25 -9.45
CA LEU A 1078 37.34 -0.57 -10.41
C LEU A 1078 37.99 -0.48 -11.79
N THR A 1079 37.20 -0.70 -12.85
CA THR A 1079 37.62 -0.54 -14.24
C THR A 1079 36.52 0.18 -15.03
N PRO A 1080 36.76 1.39 -15.58
CA PRO A 1080 38.01 2.18 -15.47
C PRO A 1080 38.27 2.70 -14.05
N PRO A 1081 39.54 3.03 -13.70
CA PRO A 1081 39.86 3.64 -12.42
C PRO A 1081 39.22 5.03 -12.28
N VAL A 1082 38.86 5.40 -11.04
CA VAL A 1082 38.26 6.70 -10.69
C VAL A 1082 39.29 7.65 -10.07
N ASN A 1083 39.02 8.94 -10.07
CA ASN A 1083 39.90 9.94 -9.44
C ASN A 1083 39.39 10.35 -8.04
N PHE A 1084 40.16 11.17 -7.34
CA PHE A 1084 39.81 11.65 -6.00
C PHE A 1084 38.47 12.39 -5.93
N TYR A 1085 38.07 13.13 -6.96
CA TYR A 1085 36.77 13.83 -6.97
C TYR A 1085 35.59 12.85 -6.93
N TYR A 1086 35.71 11.69 -7.57
CA TYR A 1086 34.70 10.63 -7.47
C TYR A 1086 34.59 10.10 -6.05
N ILE A 1087 35.73 9.82 -5.41
CA ILE A 1087 35.83 9.32 -4.03
C ILE A 1087 35.20 10.34 -3.07
N LEU A 1088 35.60 11.61 -3.21
CA LEU A 1088 35.09 12.70 -2.40
C LEU A 1088 33.58 12.91 -2.59
N ASN A 1089 33.06 12.76 -3.82
CA ASN A 1089 31.62 12.82 -4.04
C ASN A 1089 30.88 11.67 -3.33
N ALA A 1090 31.43 10.45 -3.35
CA ALA A 1090 30.87 9.33 -2.60
C ALA A 1090 30.91 9.57 -1.08
N GLU A 1091 32.00 10.15 -0.57
CA GLU A 1091 32.12 10.60 0.81
C GLU A 1091 31.07 11.66 1.18
N VAL A 1092 30.84 12.66 0.32
CA VAL A 1092 29.79 13.67 0.53
C VAL A 1092 28.41 13.01 0.65
N GLN A 1093 28.04 12.08 -0.24
CA GLN A 1093 26.75 11.39 -0.18
C GLN A 1093 26.59 10.59 1.12
N ARG A 1094 27.61 9.83 1.52
CA ARG A 1094 27.58 9.03 2.76
C ARG A 1094 27.44 9.91 4.00
N ASN A 1095 28.25 10.97 4.10
CA ASN A 1095 28.36 11.74 5.33
C ASN A 1095 27.27 12.79 5.49
N MET A 1096 26.73 13.31 4.40
CA MET A 1096 25.52 14.13 4.52
C MET A 1096 24.33 13.34 5.07
N ARG A 1097 24.23 12.03 4.76
CA ARG A 1097 23.22 11.16 5.38
C ARG A 1097 23.43 11.05 6.89
N THR A 1098 24.65 10.73 7.32
CA THR A 1098 25.03 10.71 8.73
C THR A 1098 24.67 12.00 9.46
N LEU A 1099 24.97 13.15 8.86
CA LEU A 1099 24.69 14.47 9.43
C LEU A 1099 23.18 14.74 9.50
N ALA A 1100 22.42 14.40 8.46
CA ALA A 1100 20.96 14.46 8.50
C ALA A 1100 20.38 13.55 9.61
N LEU A 1101 20.97 12.38 9.83
CA LEU A 1101 20.55 11.48 10.90
C LEU A 1101 21.04 11.85 12.30
N LEU A 1102 21.65 13.04 12.47
CA LEU A 1102 22.10 13.57 13.77
C LEU A 1102 23.04 12.61 14.53
N SER A 1103 23.84 11.83 13.81
CA SER A 1103 24.83 10.93 14.39
C SER A 1103 25.94 11.73 15.07
N TRP A 1104 26.38 11.28 16.25
CA TRP A 1104 27.43 11.93 17.05
C TRP A 1104 28.76 11.16 17.04
N GLN A 1105 28.91 10.21 16.12
CA GLN A 1105 30.15 9.46 15.95
C GLN A 1105 31.28 10.41 15.52
N PRO A 1106 32.47 10.37 16.17
CA PRO A 1106 33.64 11.06 15.67
C PRO A 1106 34.06 10.51 14.30
N VAL A 1107 34.90 11.25 13.58
CA VAL A 1107 35.36 10.90 12.23
C VAL A 1107 36.85 10.64 12.23
N MET A 1108 37.29 9.55 11.60
CA MET A 1108 38.68 9.10 11.58
C MET A 1108 39.49 9.73 10.43
N PHE A 1109 40.60 10.38 10.78
CA PHE A 1109 41.69 10.81 9.91
C PHE A 1109 43.03 10.41 10.53
N HIS A 1110 44.12 10.60 9.79
CA HIS A 1110 45.49 10.34 10.26
C HIS A 1110 46.41 11.50 9.88
N GLN A 1111 47.58 11.58 10.52
CA GLN A 1111 48.52 12.69 10.37
C GLN A 1111 48.84 13.03 8.91
N GLY A 1112 48.98 12.02 8.04
CA GLY A 1112 49.26 12.23 6.61
C GLY A 1112 48.16 13.03 5.89
N ASN A 1113 46.90 12.91 6.33
CA ASN A 1113 45.76 13.61 5.73
C ASN A 1113 45.79 15.13 6.01
N LEU A 1114 46.62 15.58 6.96
CA LEU A 1114 46.78 16.98 7.34
C LEU A 1114 47.85 17.72 6.52
N ARG A 1115 48.65 17.03 5.71
CA ARG A 1115 49.68 17.64 4.84
C ARG A 1115 49.06 18.73 3.99
N ASN A 1116 49.56 19.96 4.06
CA ASN A 1116 49.03 21.08 3.30
C ASN A 1116 50.10 22.09 2.87
N ALA A 1117 51.18 22.29 3.63
CA ALA A 1117 52.09 23.41 3.43
C ALA A 1117 52.82 23.40 2.08
N ASP A 1118 53.11 22.20 1.56
CA ASP A 1118 53.83 21.96 0.31
C ASP A 1118 52.94 21.45 -0.84
N LEU A 1119 51.64 21.27 -0.60
CA LEU A 1119 50.69 20.84 -1.62
C LEU A 1119 50.37 21.95 -2.64
N PRO A 1120 49.92 21.57 -3.86
CA PRO A 1120 49.42 22.53 -4.83
C PRO A 1120 48.16 23.25 -4.33
N ILE A 1121 47.89 24.42 -4.90
CA ILE A 1121 46.65 25.16 -4.63
C ILE A 1121 45.48 24.42 -5.28
N VAL A 1122 44.44 24.16 -4.49
CA VAL A 1122 43.20 23.51 -4.91
C VAL A 1122 41.98 24.34 -4.46
N SER A 1123 40.81 24.02 -5.00
CA SER A 1123 39.54 24.67 -4.64
C SER A 1123 38.50 23.63 -4.25
N PHE A 1124 38.05 23.66 -2.99
CA PHE A 1124 36.99 22.80 -2.47
C PHE A 1124 36.03 23.63 -1.62
N GLY A 1125 34.73 23.37 -1.76
CA GLY A 1125 33.70 24.23 -1.20
C GLY A 1125 33.89 25.68 -1.67
N SER A 1126 33.92 26.62 -0.73
CA SER A 1126 34.20 28.03 -1.01
C SER A 1126 35.66 28.42 -0.81
N LYS A 1127 36.56 27.47 -0.51
CA LYS A 1127 37.95 27.75 -0.14
C LYS A 1127 38.91 27.40 -1.29
N THR A 1128 39.77 28.35 -1.62
CA THR A 1128 40.94 28.15 -2.49
C THR A 1128 42.21 28.34 -1.67
N GLY A 1129 43.13 27.38 -1.76
CA GLY A 1129 44.38 27.42 -1.02
C GLY A 1129 45.11 26.09 -1.09
N LYS A 1130 46.20 25.96 -0.32
CA LYS A 1130 46.82 24.67 -0.10
C LYS A 1130 46.06 23.94 0.99
N LEU A 1131 45.34 22.88 0.62
CA LEU A 1131 44.44 22.15 1.51
C LEU A 1131 44.86 20.68 1.55
N GLY A 1132 45.02 20.12 2.75
CA GLY A 1132 45.21 18.68 2.94
C GLY A 1132 43.91 17.89 2.72
N LEU A 1133 44.02 16.57 2.64
CA LEU A 1133 42.86 15.69 2.39
C LEU A 1133 41.73 15.90 3.41
N ALA A 1134 42.07 16.05 4.69
CA ALA A 1134 41.07 16.30 5.74
C ALA A 1134 40.35 17.65 5.54
N GLN A 1135 41.10 18.71 5.20
CA GLN A 1135 40.50 20.02 4.89
C GLN A 1135 39.61 19.94 3.65
N GLN A 1136 40.06 19.29 2.57
CA GLN A 1136 39.29 19.10 1.34
C GLN A 1136 37.98 18.32 1.59
N TRP A 1137 38.04 17.28 2.44
CA TRP A 1137 36.86 16.53 2.87
C TRP A 1137 35.88 17.40 3.65
N ILE A 1138 36.35 18.14 4.67
CA ILE A 1138 35.50 18.99 5.52
C ILE A 1138 34.85 20.11 4.69
N GLU A 1139 35.61 20.77 3.83
CA GLU A 1139 35.11 21.81 2.92
C GLU A 1139 34.03 21.28 1.97
N SER A 1140 34.17 20.03 1.53
CA SER A 1140 33.22 19.43 0.58
C SER A 1140 31.95 18.96 1.29
N VAL A 1141 32.07 18.26 2.42
CA VAL A 1141 30.91 17.75 3.18
C VAL A 1141 30.07 18.92 3.71
N PHE A 1142 30.68 19.86 4.44
CA PHE A 1142 29.91 20.98 4.99
C PHE A 1142 29.59 22.05 3.95
N GLY A 1143 30.42 22.20 2.90
CA GLY A 1143 30.08 23.06 1.76
C GLY A 1143 28.82 22.62 1.03
N ASN A 1144 28.45 21.33 1.07
CA ASN A 1144 27.18 20.82 0.56
C ASN A 1144 26.08 20.83 1.65
N PHE A 1145 26.38 20.30 2.83
CA PHE A 1145 25.40 20.15 3.90
C PHE A 1145 24.82 21.48 4.39
N THR A 1146 25.66 22.51 4.56
CA THR A 1146 25.20 23.83 4.98
C THR A 1146 24.44 24.58 3.89
N GLN A 1147 24.34 24.07 2.65
CA GLN A 1147 23.39 24.60 1.67
C GLN A 1147 21.95 24.22 2.01
N LEU A 1148 21.75 23.16 2.80
CA LEU A 1148 20.43 22.67 3.20
C LEU A 1148 19.96 23.27 4.52
N VAL A 1149 20.88 23.52 5.46
CA VAL A 1149 20.53 23.85 6.85
C VAL A 1149 21.35 25.01 7.42
N ASN A 1150 20.83 25.59 8.50
CA ASN A 1150 21.50 26.60 9.33
C ASN A 1150 21.90 26.05 10.71
N TRP A 1151 22.14 24.75 10.82
CA TRP A 1151 22.40 24.12 12.13
C TRP A 1151 23.85 24.33 12.59
N PRO A 1152 24.08 24.70 13.85
CA PRO A 1152 25.43 24.81 14.38
C PRO A 1152 26.14 23.45 14.42
N ILE A 1153 27.39 23.42 13.97
CA ILE A 1153 28.26 22.25 13.95
C ILE A 1153 29.33 22.41 15.03
N LEU A 1154 29.40 21.49 15.98
CA LEU A 1154 30.28 21.62 17.15
C LEU A 1154 31.22 20.42 17.27
N THR A 1155 32.51 20.70 17.38
CA THR A 1155 33.48 19.74 17.90
C THR A 1155 33.34 19.65 19.41
N VAL A 1156 33.34 18.42 19.91
CA VAL A 1156 33.35 18.11 21.35
C VAL A 1156 34.51 17.15 21.61
N LYS A 1157 35.31 17.43 22.65
CA LYS A 1157 36.42 16.58 23.10
C LYS A 1157 35.90 15.17 23.42
N GLN A 1158 36.68 14.13 23.12
CA GLN A 1158 36.19 12.74 23.11
C GLN A 1158 35.62 12.28 24.47
N ASP A 1159 36.16 12.75 25.60
CA ASP A 1159 35.62 12.45 26.93
C ASP A 1159 34.24 13.07 27.14
N ASP A 1160 34.08 14.35 26.81
CA ASP A 1160 32.79 15.04 26.86
C ASP A 1160 31.78 14.42 25.88
N LEU A 1161 32.24 14.03 24.68
CA LEU A 1161 31.42 13.36 23.68
C LEU A 1161 30.96 11.98 24.16
N THR A 1162 31.88 11.20 24.74
CA THR A 1162 31.56 9.91 25.37
C THR A 1162 30.49 10.10 26.44
N GLN A 1163 30.64 11.10 27.32
CA GLN A 1163 29.65 11.37 28.37
C GLN A 1163 28.28 11.76 27.79
N LYS A 1164 28.25 12.56 26.71
CA LYS A 1164 27.00 12.93 26.03
C LYS A 1164 26.30 11.71 25.41
N VAL A 1165 27.06 10.83 24.77
CA VAL A 1165 26.54 9.59 24.17
C VAL A 1165 26.06 8.59 25.23
N VAL A 1166 26.77 8.47 26.36
CA VAL A 1166 26.32 7.70 27.53
C VAL A 1166 25.05 8.29 28.14
N ASN A 1167 24.99 9.61 28.34
CA ASN A 1167 23.81 10.29 28.86
C ASN A 1167 22.59 10.08 27.95
N ARG A 1168 22.81 10.05 26.62
CA ARG A 1168 21.78 9.71 25.65
C ARG A 1168 21.20 8.32 25.86
N MET A 1169 22.06 7.30 25.92
CA MET A 1169 21.61 5.94 26.23
C MET A 1169 20.86 5.90 27.57
N ILE A 1170 21.35 6.58 28.61
CA ILE A 1170 20.71 6.58 29.94
C ILE A 1170 19.28 7.14 29.87
N TYR A 1171 19.05 8.29 29.23
CA TYR A 1171 17.68 8.83 29.19
C TYR A 1171 16.77 8.04 28.22
N GLU A 1172 17.30 7.51 27.11
CA GLU A 1172 16.51 6.69 26.18
C GLU A 1172 16.12 5.35 26.79
N THR A 1173 16.93 4.80 27.70
CA THR A 1173 16.61 3.56 28.46
C THR A 1173 15.80 3.83 29.73
N ALA A 1174 15.64 5.08 30.14
CA ALA A 1174 14.91 5.46 31.36
C ALA A 1174 13.38 5.51 31.19
N ASN A 1175 12.83 5.17 30.02
CA ASN A 1175 11.41 5.30 29.68
C ASN A 1175 10.86 6.71 30.00
N VAL A 1176 11.57 7.74 29.53
CA VAL A 1176 11.16 9.13 29.72
C VAL A 1176 9.80 9.35 29.09
N THR A 1177 8.85 9.84 29.88
CA THR A 1177 7.50 10.16 29.45
C THR A 1177 7.27 11.65 29.58
N VAL A 1178 7.02 12.32 28.45
CA VAL A 1178 6.56 13.71 28.39
C VAL A 1178 5.07 13.73 28.08
N ILE A 1179 4.28 14.41 28.92
CA ILE A 1179 2.85 14.62 28.72
C ILE A 1179 2.59 16.10 28.52
N GLU A 1180 2.19 16.47 27.31
CA GLU A 1180 1.84 17.81 26.87
C GLU A 1180 0.46 18.22 27.38
N ALA A 1181 0.30 19.48 27.78
CA ALA A 1181 -0.98 20.08 28.13
C ALA A 1181 -1.52 20.88 26.95
N VAL A 1182 -2.39 20.24 26.17
CA VAL A 1182 -2.88 20.70 24.87
C VAL A 1182 -4.28 21.26 25.00
N THR A 1183 -4.54 22.45 24.44
CA THR A 1183 -5.89 22.99 24.29
C THR A 1183 -6.26 23.03 22.82
N VAL A 1184 -7.32 22.29 22.47
CA VAL A 1184 -7.85 22.16 21.12
C VAL A 1184 -9.07 23.06 20.99
N SER A 1185 -9.10 23.90 19.96
CA SER A 1185 -10.16 24.88 19.72
C SER A 1185 -10.56 24.92 18.23
N ALA A 1186 -11.63 25.65 17.90
CA ALA A 1186 -11.99 25.91 16.50
C ALA A 1186 -10.92 26.71 15.73
N THR A 1187 -10.07 27.44 16.45
CA THR A 1187 -9.05 28.34 15.88
C THR A 1187 -7.66 27.71 15.83
N GLY A 1188 -7.49 26.47 16.29
CA GLY A 1188 -6.22 25.74 16.29
C GLY A 1188 -5.87 25.14 17.65
N VAL A 1189 -4.59 24.78 17.79
CA VAL A 1189 -4.01 24.09 18.95
C VAL A 1189 -3.11 25.05 19.72
N THR A 1190 -3.16 24.99 21.06
CA THR A 1190 -2.25 25.74 21.93
C THR A 1190 -1.66 24.84 23.01
N LEU A 1191 -0.38 25.06 23.34
CA LEU A 1191 0.35 24.35 24.39
C LEU A 1191 0.50 25.26 25.61
N SER A 1192 0.17 24.76 26.80
CA SER A 1192 0.31 25.51 28.06
C SER A 1192 1.52 25.09 28.90
N GLY A 1193 2.11 23.95 28.57
CA GLY A 1193 3.21 23.34 29.29
C GLY A 1193 3.23 21.84 29.08
N PHE A 1194 4.03 21.14 29.89
CA PHE A 1194 4.15 19.69 29.86
C PHE A 1194 4.62 19.18 31.22
N THR A 1195 4.49 17.87 31.45
CA THR A 1195 5.08 17.17 32.59
C THR A 1195 6.06 16.12 32.10
N VAL A 1196 7.12 15.88 32.86
CA VAL A 1196 8.17 14.91 32.51
C VAL A 1196 8.38 13.95 33.67
N SER A 1197 8.47 12.66 33.35
CA SER A 1197 8.79 11.60 34.31
C SER A 1197 9.69 10.55 33.67
N ALA A 1198 10.32 9.72 34.49
CA ALA A 1198 11.15 8.61 34.04
C ALA A 1198 11.07 7.45 35.03
N SER A 1199 11.29 6.23 34.55
CA SER A 1199 11.33 5.01 35.36
C SER A 1199 12.62 4.88 36.17
N THR A 1200 13.72 5.47 35.69
CA THR A 1200 15.02 5.57 36.38
C THR A 1200 15.51 7.01 36.41
N SER A 1201 16.40 7.33 37.35
CA SER A 1201 16.97 8.68 37.44
C SER A 1201 17.81 9.00 36.19
N CYS A 1202 17.58 10.15 35.56
CA CYS A 1202 18.30 10.60 34.37
C CYS A 1202 18.20 12.13 34.23
N ILE A 1203 18.91 12.70 33.26
CA ILE A 1203 18.66 14.07 32.80
C ILE A 1203 17.98 13.98 31.43
N ALA A 1204 16.70 14.33 31.36
CA ALA A 1204 15.90 14.21 30.15
C ALA A 1204 15.92 15.53 29.35
N PRO A 1205 16.32 15.51 28.06
CA PRO A 1205 16.15 16.65 27.17
C PRO A 1205 14.71 16.75 26.67
N VAL A 1206 14.16 17.97 26.69
CA VAL A 1206 12.89 18.29 26.02
C VAL A 1206 13.11 19.53 25.14
N THR A 1207 12.95 19.37 23.84
CA THR A 1207 12.99 20.47 22.87
C THR A 1207 11.63 21.16 22.82
N LEU A 1208 11.62 22.49 22.74
CA LEU A 1208 10.42 23.32 22.70
C LEU A 1208 10.15 23.86 21.29
N PRO A 1209 8.91 24.26 20.98
CA PRO A 1209 8.58 24.87 19.69
C PRO A 1209 9.48 26.06 19.36
N LEU A 1210 9.87 26.17 18.09
CA LEU A 1210 10.72 27.27 17.63
C LEU A 1210 10.08 28.63 17.97
N GLY A 1211 10.88 29.54 18.54
CA GLY A 1211 10.43 30.88 18.96
C GLY A 1211 10.00 30.97 20.44
N VAL A 1212 9.88 29.85 21.15
CA VAL A 1212 9.68 29.88 22.61
C VAL A 1212 10.96 30.35 23.29
N ALA A 1213 10.94 31.57 23.83
CA ALA A 1213 12.06 32.11 24.59
C ALA A 1213 12.12 31.51 26.01
N ALA A 1214 13.33 31.37 26.57
CA ALA A 1214 13.53 30.89 27.94
C ALA A 1214 12.79 31.74 28.99
N THR A 1215 12.58 33.04 28.70
CA THR A 1215 11.79 33.94 29.55
C THR A 1215 10.31 33.59 29.63
N ASN A 1216 9.76 32.87 28.65
CA ASN A 1216 8.38 32.37 28.66
C ASN A 1216 8.23 31.05 29.44
N VAL A 1217 9.34 30.42 29.86
CA VAL A 1217 9.32 29.13 30.55
C VAL A 1217 9.53 29.33 32.05
N VAL A 1218 8.75 28.61 32.87
CA VAL A 1218 9.06 28.45 34.30
C VAL A 1218 9.96 27.23 34.44
N LEU A 1219 11.27 27.46 34.63
CA LEU A 1219 12.26 26.39 34.70
C LEU A 1219 12.17 25.61 36.04
N PRO A 1220 12.16 24.27 36.00
CA PRO A 1220 12.28 23.45 37.20
C PRO A 1220 13.61 23.64 37.93
N VAL A 1221 13.64 23.32 39.23
CA VAL A 1221 14.86 23.37 40.04
C VAL A 1221 15.92 22.42 39.46
N GLY A 1222 17.13 22.94 39.23
CA GLY A 1222 18.26 22.17 38.70
C GLY A 1222 18.21 21.93 37.19
N ALA A 1223 17.15 22.34 36.48
CA ALA A 1223 17.12 22.26 35.03
C ALA A 1223 18.05 23.31 34.41
N THR A 1224 18.69 22.95 33.29
CA THR A 1224 19.49 23.87 32.47
C THR A 1224 18.88 24.00 31.07
N THR A 1225 19.29 25.03 30.33
CA THR A 1225 18.79 25.29 28.98
C THR A 1225 19.92 25.37 27.98
N GLU A 1226 19.68 24.94 26.75
CA GLU A 1226 20.59 25.08 25.62
C GLU A 1226 19.86 25.67 24.42
N GLN A 1227 20.45 26.69 23.82
CA GLN A 1227 20.00 27.27 22.54
C GLN A 1227 21.23 27.87 21.84
N ILE A 1228 21.69 27.23 20.76
CA ILE A 1228 22.89 27.63 20.02
C ILE A 1228 22.47 28.10 18.63
N GLY A 1229 22.96 29.26 18.20
CA GLY A 1229 22.62 29.82 16.89
C GLY A 1229 21.11 30.00 16.72
N VAL A 1230 20.54 29.33 15.73
CA VAL A 1230 19.11 29.36 15.39
C VAL A 1230 18.35 28.11 15.86
N ASP A 1231 18.95 27.29 16.72
CA ASP A 1231 18.28 26.11 17.27
C ASP A 1231 17.06 26.49 18.12
N ALA A 1232 16.13 25.56 18.22
CA ALA A 1232 15.05 25.62 19.19
C ALA A 1232 15.59 25.47 20.62
N LEU A 1233 14.89 26.07 21.59
CA LEU A 1233 15.27 25.98 22.99
C LEU A 1233 15.10 24.55 23.49
N THR A 1234 16.15 23.98 24.09
CA THR A 1234 16.11 22.66 24.75
C THR A 1234 16.29 22.83 26.25
N ILE A 1235 15.50 22.10 27.04
CA ILE A 1235 15.60 22.06 28.50
C ILE A 1235 16.12 20.70 28.92
N TRP A 1236 17.16 20.69 29.74
CA TRP A 1236 17.73 19.48 30.35
C TRP A 1236 17.19 19.35 31.77
N ILE A 1237 16.28 18.40 31.98
CA ILE A 1237 15.49 18.28 33.21
C ILE A 1237 16.03 17.10 34.05
N PRO A 1238 16.59 17.34 35.24
CA PRO A 1238 16.97 16.26 36.14
C PRO A 1238 15.74 15.56 36.71
N LEU A 1239 15.70 14.24 36.59
CA LEU A 1239 14.62 13.38 37.06
C LEU A 1239 15.17 12.36 38.06
N VAL A 1240 14.38 12.07 39.09
CA VAL A 1240 14.70 11.10 40.13
C VAL A 1240 13.70 9.94 40.06
N ALA A 1241 14.21 8.71 40.08
CA ALA A 1241 13.38 7.51 40.05
C ALA A 1241 12.32 7.52 41.17
N GLY A 1242 11.07 7.25 40.82
CA GLY A 1242 9.94 7.19 41.77
C GLY A 1242 9.47 8.55 42.32
N ALA A 1243 10.04 9.66 41.87
CA ALA A 1243 9.55 11.00 42.20
C ALA A 1243 8.29 11.36 41.40
N THR A 1244 7.54 12.36 41.88
CA THR A 1244 6.41 12.93 41.13
C THR A 1244 6.88 13.56 39.82
N PRO A 1245 6.08 13.49 38.73
CA PRO A 1245 6.41 14.15 37.47
C PRO A 1245 6.77 15.63 37.66
N VAL A 1246 7.80 16.08 36.95
CA VAL A 1246 8.26 17.48 36.96
C VAL A 1246 7.43 18.27 35.96
N SER A 1247 6.74 19.32 36.42
CA SER A 1247 5.94 20.20 35.57
C SER A 1247 6.76 21.37 35.03
N VAL A 1248 6.64 21.63 33.73
CA VAL A 1248 7.14 22.83 33.05
C VAL A 1248 5.94 23.58 32.50
N THR A 1249 5.78 24.86 32.87
CA THR A 1249 4.65 25.69 32.44
C THR A 1249 5.13 26.87 31.63
N PHE A 1250 4.38 27.21 30.58
CA PHE A 1250 4.59 28.43 29.81
C PHE A 1250 3.81 29.58 30.45
N LYS A 1251 4.46 30.74 30.62
CA LYS A 1251 3.81 31.95 31.17
C LYS A 1251 2.70 32.43 30.26
N THR A 1252 2.91 32.31 28.95
CA THR A 1252 1.92 32.51 27.89
C THR A 1252 1.82 31.24 27.07
N ALA A 1253 0.59 30.76 26.86
CA ALA A 1253 0.34 29.60 26.01
C ALA A 1253 0.88 29.82 24.59
N VAL A 1254 1.45 28.77 24.01
CA VAL A 1254 2.12 28.79 22.70
C VAL A 1254 1.14 28.25 21.66
N ALA A 1255 0.77 29.06 20.67
CA ALA A 1255 -0.02 28.59 19.52
C ALA A 1255 0.88 27.85 18.53
N VAL A 1256 0.39 26.72 18.00
CA VAL A 1256 1.21 25.77 17.22
C VAL A 1256 0.51 25.20 15.98
#